data_AF-A0A286GER1-F1
#
_entry.id   AF-A0A286GER1-F1
#
_cell.length_a   1.000
_cell.length_b   1.000
_cell.length_c   1.000
_cell.angle_alpha   90.00
_cell.angle_beta   90.00
_cell.angle_gamma   90.00
#
_symmetry.space_group_name_H-M   'P 1'
#
loop_
_entity.id
_entity.type
_entity.pdbx_description
1 polymer ?
#
loop_
_entity_poly.entity_id
_entity_poly.type
_entity_poly.pdbx_seq_one_letter_code
_entity_poly.pdbx_strand_id
1 'polypeptide(L)'
;MATAAAKSVFFAYPGSPSLQAETIRAGAGLIGSRTRLMTRTWQDLQVGGRVMIGEIQQAIETAEVVVAEIGSLNQNVLYEVGYAIAKRKRVWLLLDGTDENAVKNWKSFGILSSIGYFNYQGDSELIAAGYSKERPDLDGRELLWDHLQKDFRFGVDPRTLFYFPTRLRGDAPRTIDRELSKRKNLAVLRSDEDERGYAPLSYYAEMIHRSSASLVYMVGLQRTRSAIHNARASLVAGMVAGLGRPLLMLAEDTFDPPIDYQDLLYKFASVRDVQNRLNTWLDDLPTQAGSTPARLHEALGLPLALGEYVAEYEADELNDYFVPTAEYARVIRRQGGTGIFVGRKGTGKTATMLQAAAELGRDKRNLVTVIKPTGYELESLLEVLDMLPERGEADYFLNGLWEYLLHCEIAAAAVREAEGKPAGIASGSAMDALRAYLEDLGVGLEQDMAVRLEGVVQDLLAGLPSMPDGVGNVRNFLNEQLHTSTLRDMRRLIGEALGSRERVALLIDNLDKAWERGADYERLSRVIFGLLSAVGHVARDFSRENAWRAKVNVTLTVFLRADIFSMVLRHAREPDKMDVLQIRWPDRQLLSRVIEDRYAAVTDADGPLLWKRLFSPTVRGMAAREYMLWRVLPRPRDLVYLCNAALLEATNSRHSRVEEADVVGGERAYSQFAFEALVVESDPEAGLADLLFDFAGGTATLSSDQLAAVLRRDEASDLEKLTGTLLRSSFLGLEVGDDIYEYFSDETSEKKHRALARRLSAERGSPARYRIHPAFRPFLEIADDDLAAEAVGEKLPLVSEVPGS
;
A
#
# COMPACT_ATOMS: atom_id res chain seq x y z
N MET A 1 21.54 46.04 -29.05
CA MET A 1 20.23 45.42 -28.77
C MET A 1 20.37 43.93 -29.03
N ALA A 2 20.50 43.12 -27.99
CA ALA A 2 20.50 41.67 -28.12
C ALA A 2 19.09 41.23 -28.59
N THR A 3 19.01 40.53 -29.71
CA THR A 3 17.79 39.89 -30.19
C THR A 3 17.28 38.94 -29.11
N ALA A 4 16.17 39.27 -28.46
CA ALA A 4 15.47 38.34 -27.59
C ALA A 4 15.15 37.07 -28.40
N ALA A 5 15.63 35.91 -27.95
CA ALA A 5 15.31 34.65 -28.58
C ALA A 5 13.79 34.49 -28.65
N ALA A 6 13.26 34.11 -29.82
CA ALA A 6 11.83 33.88 -29.95
C ALA A 6 11.41 32.74 -29.03
N LYS A 7 10.43 33.00 -28.15
CA LYS A 7 9.85 31.99 -27.27
C LYS A 7 9.29 30.83 -28.10
N SER A 8 9.60 29.60 -27.71
CA SER A 8 9.22 28.39 -28.43
C SER A 8 8.21 27.53 -27.65
N VAL A 9 7.36 26.83 -28.40
CA VAL A 9 6.34 25.93 -27.88
C VAL A 9 6.52 24.57 -28.54
N PHE A 10 6.61 23.51 -27.74
CA PHE A 10 6.74 22.14 -28.22
C PHE A 10 5.40 21.40 -28.09
N PHE A 11 5.01 20.65 -29.12
CA PHE A 11 3.77 19.89 -29.16
C PHE A 11 4.05 18.38 -29.13
N ALA A 12 3.55 17.74 -28.07
CA ALA A 12 3.58 16.32 -27.77
C ALA A 12 2.20 15.70 -28.07
N TYR A 13 2.11 14.76 -29.00
CA TYR A 13 0.83 14.11 -29.35
C TYR A 13 1.07 12.78 -30.07
N PRO A 14 0.15 11.81 -29.95
CA PRO A 14 0.29 10.53 -30.64
C PRO A 14 0.17 10.70 -32.16
N GLY A 15 0.91 9.91 -32.93
CA GLY A 15 0.76 9.87 -34.40
C GLY A 15 -0.54 9.22 -34.89
N SER A 16 -1.25 8.52 -34.00
CA SER A 16 -2.52 7.85 -34.26
C SER A 16 -3.50 8.13 -33.11
N PRO A 17 -4.79 8.43 -33.40
CA PRO A 17 -5.41 8.50 -34.72
C PRO A 17 -4.91 9.68 -35.58
N SER A 18 -4.86 9.49 -36.91
CA SER A 18 -4.29 10.49 -37.84
C SER A 18 -5.04 11.81 -37.83
N LEU A 19 -6.37 11.78 -37.68
CA LEU A 19 -7.20 12.98 -37.59
C LEU A 19 -6.85 13.81 -36.36
N GLN A 20 -6.66 13.17 -35.20
CA GLN A 20 -6.24 13.85 -33.99
C GLN A 20 -4.87 14.51 -34.18
N ALA A 21 -3.89 13.77 -34.72
CA ALA A 21 -2.57 14.29 -35.03
C ALA A 21 -2.61 15.49 -35.99
N GLU A 22 -3.49 15.45 -37.00
CA GLU A 22 -3.72 16.57 -37.92
C GLU A 22 -4.31 17.78 -37.21
N THR A 23 -5.33 17.59 -36.36
CA THR A 23 -5.94 18.65 -35.55
C THR A 23 -4.91 19.34 -34.65
N ILE A 24 -4.06 18.58 -33.95
CA ILE A 24 -3.02 19.16 -33.09
C ILE A 24 -1.99 19.94 -33.92
N ARG A 25 -1.57 19.41 -35.08
CA ARG A 25 -0.64 20.09 -36.00
C ARG A 25 -1.23 21.39 -36.56
N ALA A 26 -2.49 21.38 -36.95
CA ALA A 26 -3.21 22.57 -37.40
C ALA A 26 -3.29 23.61 -36.27
N GLY A 27 -3.60 23.18 -35.05
CA GLY A 27 -3.62 24.04 -33.86
C GLY A 27 -2.26 24.67 -33.58
N ALA A 28 -1.16 23.91 -33.69
CA ALA A 28 0.20 24.40 -33.54
C ALA A 28 0.56 25.49 -34.58
N GLY A 29 0.14 25.30 -35.84
CA GLY A 29 0.31 26.31 -36.89
C GLY A 29 -0.48 27.59 -36.61
N LEU A 30 -1.74 27.45 -36.20
CA LEU A 30 -2.60 28.58 -35.84
C LEU A 30 -2.04 29.36 -34.64
N ILE A 31 -1.56 28.68 -33.60
CA ILE A 31 -0.92 29.31 -32.44
C ILE A 31 0.30 30.12 -32.88
N GLY A 32 1.20 29.53 -33.67
CA GLY A 32 2.39 30.22 -34.17
C GLY A 32 2.03 31.49 -34.94
N SER A 33 1.02 31.43 -35.82
CA SER A 33 0.56 32.59 -36.59
C SER A 33 -0.07 33.69 -35.73
N ARG A 34 -0.87 33.33 -34.71
CA ARG A 34 -1.62 34.28 -33.86
C ARG A 34 -0.76 34.95 -32.79
N THR A 35 0.18 34.20 -32.23
CA THR A 35 0.99 34.64 -31.09
C THR A 35 2.40 35.08 -31.48
N ARG A 36 2.83 34.79 -32.72
CA ARG A 36 4.21 34.96 -33.22
C ARG A 36 5.24 34.12 -32.43
N LEU A 37 4.80 33.07 -31.75
CA LEU A 37 5.67 32.09 -31.09
C LEU A 37 6.24 31.11 -32.11
N MET A 38 7.44 30.58 -31.83
CA MET A 38 8.00 29.49 -32.62
C MET A 38 7.37 28.16 -32.16
N THR A 39 6.45 27.60 -32.94
CA THR A 39 5.87 26.28 -32.65
C THR A 39 6.69 25.16 -33.30
N ARG A 40 6.88 24.05 -32.59
CA ARG A 40 7.54 22.84 -33.09
C ARG A 40 6.75 21.61 -32.68
N THR A 41 6.56 20.70 -33.60
CA THR A 41 6.05 19.34 -33.35
C THR A 41 7.21 18.34 -33.39
N TRP A 42 7.01 17.14 -32.85
CA TRP A 42 8.00 16.07 -32.99
C TRP A 42 8.29 15.70 -34.46
N GLN A 43 7.33 15.94 -35.38
CA GLN A 43 7.49 15.70 -36.81
C GLN A 43 8.39 16.74 -37.51
N ASP A 44 8.57 17.92 -36.89
CA ASP A 44 9.45 18.97 -37.41
C ASP A 44 10.93 18.73 -37.04
N LEU A 45 11.21 17.78 -36.14
CA LEU A 45 12.56 17.45 -35.71
C LEU A 45 13.30 16.70 -36.83
N GLN A 46 14.43 17.26 -37.29
CA GLN A 46 15.27 16.61 -38.29
C GLN A 46 16.10 15.48 -37.66
N VAL A 47 15.63 14.24 -37.79
CA VAL A 47 16.24 13.05 -37.19
C VAL A 47 17.42 12.47 -37.99
N GLY A 48 17.93 13.17 -39.01
CA GLY A 48 19.00 12.67 -39.87
C GLY A 48 20.32 12.46 -39.12
N GLY A 49 20.57 11.23 -38.67
CA GLY A 49 21.83 10.82 -38.02
C GLY A 49 21.95 11.13 -36.52
N ARG A 50 20.85 11.44 -35.82
CA ARG A 50 20.82 11.74 -34.37
C ARG A 50 19.85 10.83 -33.62
N VAL A 51 20.07 10.65 -32.31
CA VAL A 51 19.20 9.82 -31.47
C VAL A 51 17.89 10.58 -31.20
N MET A 52 16.74 9.99 -31.57
CA MET A 52 15.39 10.58 -31.45
C MET A 52 15.11 11.16 -30.06
N ILE A 53 15.36 10.39 -29.00
CA ILE A 53 15.12 10.82 -27.61
C ILE A 53 15.88 12.09 -27.27
N GLY A 54 17.14 12.21 -27.69
CA GLY A 54 17.98 13.37 -27.40
C GLY A 54 17.43 14.65 -28.03
N GLU A 55 16.91 14.55 -29.26
CA GLU A 55 16.31 15.70 -29.96
C GLU A 55 14.97 16.12 -29.35
N ILE A 56 14.12 15.16 -28.96
CA ILE A 56 12.84 15.45 -28.28
C ILE A 56 13.11 16.07 -26.91
N GLN A 57 14.00 15.48 -26.11
CA GLN A 57 14.40 16.03 -24.81
C GLN A 57 14.98 17.44 -24.97
N GLN A 58 15.84 17.67 -25.96
CA GLN A 58 16.37 19.01 -26.26
C GLN A 58 15.28 19.98 -26.71
N ALA A 59 14.30 19.53 -27.49
CA ALA A 59 13.15 20.35 -27.89
C ALA A 59 12.30 20.75 -26.68
N ILE A 60 12.06 19.83 -25.74
CA ILE A 60 11.39 20.10 -24.47
C ILE A 60 12.22 21.08 -23.62
N GLU A 61 13.53 20.85 -23.46
CA GLU A 61 14.42 21.71 -22.68
C GLU A 61 14.55 23.13 -23.24
N THR A 62 14.44 23.30 -24.55
CA THR A 62 14.49 24.62 -25.20
C THR A 62 13.13 25.29 -25.32
N ALA A 63 12.03 24.56 -25.13
CA ALA A 63 10.68 25.11 -25.11
C ALA A 63 10.38 25.90 -23.82
N GLU A 64 9.58 26.95 -23.95
CA GLU A 64 8.96 27.67 -22.84
C GLU A 64 7.71 26.92 -22.33
N VAL A 65 6.93 26.38 -23.28
CA VAL A 65 5.71 25.63 -23.00
C VAL A 65 5.73 24.32 -23.77
N VAL A 66 5.35 23.24 -23.09
CA VAL A 66 5.05 21.94 -23.68
C VAL A 66 3.54 21.76 -23.69
N VAL A 67 2.97 21.60 -24.89
CA VAL A 67 1.56 21.30 -25.09
C VAL A 67 1.41 19.81 -25.36
N ALA A 68 0.60 19.10 -24.59
CA ALA A 68 0.52 17.64 -24.67
C ALA A 68 -0.92 17.12 -24.80
N GLU A 69 -1.21 16.32 -25.83
CA GLU A 69 -2.49 15.60 -25.97
C GLU A 69 -2.41 14.24 -25.27
N ILE A 70 -3.28 14.01 -24.29
CA ILE A 70 -3.15 12.90 -23.34
C ILE A 70 -4.32 11.91 -23.37
N GLY A 71 -5.35 12.12 -24.21
CA GLY A 71 -6.58 11.32 -24.22
C GLY A 71 -6.35 9.84 -24.55
N SER A 72 -5.36 9.54 -25.38
CA SER A 72 -5.01 8.16 -25.77
C SER A 72 -4.15 7.41 -24.75
N LEU A 73 -3.68 8.07 -23.68
CA LEU A 73 -2.66 7.54 -22.75
C LEU A 73 -1.41 7.02 -23.46
N ASN A 74 -1.00 7.72 -24.52
CA ASN A 74 0.18 7.36 -25.27
C ASN A 74 1.44 7.42 -24.39
N GLN A 75 2.19 6.32 -24.37
CA GLN A 75 3.38 6.16 -23.52
C GLN A 75 4.50 7.15 -23.84
N ASN A 76 4.73 7.49 -25.11
CA ASN A 76 5.71 8.52 -25.49
C ASN A 76 5.30 9.89 -24.93
N VAL A 77 4.06 10.30 -25.21
CA VAL A 77 3.57 11.61 -24.76
C VAL A 77 3.60 11.71 -23.24
N LEU A 78 3.25 10.66 -22.51
CA LEU A 78 3.31 10.67 -21.06
C LEU A 78 4.75 10.70 -20.51
N TYR A 79 5.69 10.03 -21.16
CA TYR A 79 7.11 10.17 -20.86
C TYR A 79 7.59 11.62 -21.06
N GLU A 80 7.24 12.24 -22.19
CA GLU A 80 7.56 13.64 -22.50
C GLU A 80 6.94 14.61 -21.50
N VAL A 81 5.69 14.39 -21.07
CA VAL A 81 5.03 15.16 -20.01
C VAL A 81 5.78 15.03 -18.70
N GLY A 82 6.13 13.82 -18.27
CA GLY A 82 6.89 13.58 -17.04
C GLY A 82 8.25 14.28 -17.08
N TYR A 83 8.95 14.18 -18.22
CA TYR A 83 10.23 14.83 -18.44
C TYR A 83 10.13 16.36 -18.40
N ALA A 84 9.12 16.93 -19.07
CA ALA A 84 8.84 18.35 -19.07
C ALA A 84 8.55 18.89 -17.67
N ILE A 85 7.73 18.17 -16.89
CA ILE A 85 7.43 18.51 -15.50
C ILE A 85 8.73 18.58 -14.69
N ALA A 86 9.54 17.52 -14.70
CA ALA A 86 10.79 17.46 -13.95
C ALA A 86 11.84 18.50 -14.39
N LYS A 87 11.86 18.89 -15.68
CA LYS A 87 12.69 19.98 -16.22
C LYS A 87 12.14 21.37 -15.94
N ARG A 88 11.12 21.49 -15.08
CA ARG A 88 10.46 22.75 -14.72
C ARG A 88 9.93 23.48 -15.95
N LYS A 89 9.29 22.77 -16.86
CA LYS A 89 8.62 23.35 -18.03
C LYS A 89 7.15 23.62 -17.72
N ARG A 90 6.60 24.65 -18.36
CA ARG A 90 5.16 24.88 -18.35
C ARG A 90 4.51 23.79 -19.19
N VAL A 91 3.60 23.03 -18.60
CA VAL A 91 2.84 22.00 -19.32
C VAL A 91 1.41 22.48 -19.51
N TRP A 92 0.88 22.37 -20.73
CA TRP A 92 -0.50 22.67 -21.07
C TRP A 92 -1.14 21.40 -21.67
N LEU A 93 -2.00 20.76 -20.88
CA LEU A 93 -2.59 19.47 -21.25
C LEU A 93 -3.85 19.68 -22.10
N LEU A 94 -3.97 18.90 -23.16
CA LEU A 94 -5.10 18.86 -24.08
C LEU A 94 -5.82 17.52 -23.93
N LEU A 95 -7.15 17.56 -23.92
CA LEU A 95 -7.98 16.37 -23.97
C LEU A 95 -9.24 16.65 -24.78
N ASP A 96 -9.65 15.68 -25.61
CA ASP A 96 -10.93 15.76 -26.31
C ASP A 96 -12.06 15.30 -25.39
N GLY A 97 -12.80 16.25 -24.83
CA GLY A 97 -13.92 15.94 -23.94
C GLY A 97 -15.16 15.41 -24.67
N THR A 98 -15.15 15.34 -26.00
CA THR A 98 -16.20 14.70 -26.79
C THR A 98 -15.89 13.23 -27.08
N ASP A 99 -14.65 12.78 -26.85
CA ASP A 99 -14.27 11.37 -26.94
C ASP A 99 -14.48 10.66 -25.59
N GLU A 100 -15.51 9.81 -25.52
CA GLU A 100 -15.82 9.01 -24.34
C GLU A 100 -14.66 8.13 -23.88
N ASN A 101 -13.85 7.60 -24.81
CA ASN A 101 -12.69 6.80 -24.46
C ASN A 101 -11.60 7.67 -23.83
N ALA A 102 -11.36 8.87 -24.37
CA ALA A 102 -10.40 9.81 -23.78
C ALA A 102 -10.81 10.22 -22.35
N VAL A 103 -12.09 10.50 -22.13
CA VAL A 103 -12.62 10.83 -20.79
C VAL A 103 -12.51 9.65 -19.83
N LYS A 104 -12.85 8.42 -20.28
CA LYS A 104 -12.71 7.20 -19.47
C LYS A 104 -11.26 6.91 -19.13
N ASN A 105 -10.36 7.07 -20.10
CA ASN A 105 -8.92 6.91 -19.92
C ASN A 105 -8.37 7.89 -18.89
N TRP A 106 -8.75 9.17 -18.98
CA TRP A 106 -8.36 10.20 -18.01
C TRP A 106 -8.80 9.86 -16.58
N LYS A 107 -10.07 9.47 -16.39
CA LYS A 107 -10.59 9.04 -15.09
C LYS A 107 -9.83 7.82 -14.54
N SER A 108 -9.53 6.86 -15.41
CA SER A 108 -8.83 5.62 -15.02
C SER A 108 -7.34 5.83 -14.76
N PHE A 109 -6.71 6.83 -15.42
CA PHE A 109 -5.29 7.14 -15.27
C PHE A 109 -4.96 7.67 -13.88
N GLY A 110 -5.79 8.59 -13.36
CA GLY A 110 -5.80 9.00 -11.95
C GLY A 110 -4.62 9.86 -11.47
N ILE A 111 -3.40 9.65 -11.98
CA ILE A 111 -2.19 10.34 -11.49
C ILE A 111 -2.27 11.86 -11.71
N LEU A 112 -2.77 12.29 -12.87
CA LEU A 112 -2.91 13.71 -13.23
C LEU A 112 -4.30 14.28 -12.87
N SER A 113 -5.10 13.58 -12.05
CA SER A 113 -6.47 13.99 -11.72
C SER A 113 -6.58 15.38 -11.08
N SER A 114 -5.54 15.82 -10.36
CA SER A 114 -5.44 17.15 -9.76
C SER A 114 -4.95 18.24 -10.71
N ILE A 115 -4.71 17.93 -11.99
CA ILE A 115 -4.20 18.87 -13.00
C ILE A 115 -5.29 19.15 -14.03
N GLY A 116 -5.57 20.43 -14.26
CA GLY A 116 -6.51 20.86 -15.29
C GLY A 116 -6.01 20.57 -16.70
N TYR A 117 -6.94 20.27 -17.60
CA TYR A 117 -6.70 20.15 -19.04
C TYR A 117 -7.61 21.11 -19.80
N PHE A 118 -7.23 21.46 -21.03
CA PHE A 118 -8.05 22.22 -21.96
C PHE A 118 -8.86 21.26 -22.83
N ASN A 119 -10.20 21.36 -22.76
CA ASN A 119 -11.10 20.58 -23.59
C ASN A 119 -11.21 21.19 -24.99
N TYR A 120 -10.57 20.57 -25.98
CA TYR A 120 -10.50 21.11 -27.34
C TYR A 120 -11.55 20.56 -28.31
N GLN A 121 -12.33 19.55 -27.94
CA GLN A 121 -13.47 19.03 -28.72
C GLN A 121 -13.14 18.66 -30.18
N GLY A 122 -11.93 18.16 -30.45
CA GLY A 122 -11.52 17.84 -31.82
C GLY A 122 -11.20 19.05 -32.72
N ASP A 123 -11.24 20.28 -32.20
CA ASP A 123 -11.16 21.50 -32.98
C ASP A 123 -9.83 22.27 -32.80
N SER A 124 -9.07 22.38 -33.89
CA SER A 124 -7.80 23.13 -33.95
C SER A 124 -7.95 24.63 -33.68
N GLU A 125 -9.10 25.21 -34.02
CA GLU A 125 -9.41 26.61 -33.75
C GLU A 125 -9.64 26.87 -32.26
N LEU A 126 -10.29 25.93 -31.57
CA LEU A 126 -10.45 25.98 -30.11
C LEU A 126 -9.10 25.87 -29.39
N ILE A 127 -8.19 25.00 -29.86
CA ILE A 127 -6.81 24.93 -29.32
C ILE A 127 -6.14 26.31 -29.44
N ALA A 128 -6.19 26.91 -30.63
CA ALA A 128 -5.52 28.19 -30.86
C ALA A 128 -6.17 29.36 -30.12
N ALA A 129 -7.50 29.39 -30.02
CA ALA A 129 -8.24 30.39 -29.26
C ALA A 129 -7.99 30.24 -27.75
N GLY A 130 -7.99 29.00 -27.24
CA GLY A 130 -7.67 28.67 -25.85
C GLY A 130 -6.27 29.13 -25.48
N TYR A 131 -5.27 28.77 -26.27
CA TYR A 131 -3.89 29.22 -26.05
C TYR A 131 -3.76 30.74 -26.11
N SER A 132 -4.41 31.40 -27.07
CA SER A 132 -4.37 32.85 -27.21
C SER A 132 -5.02 33.59 -26.03
N LYS A 133 -6.01 32.96 -25.40
CA LYS A 133 -6.71 33.48 -24.22
C LYS A 133 -5.91 33.24 -22.94
N GLU A 134 -5.40 32.03 -22.75
CA GLU A 134 -4.72 31.63 -21.51
C GLU A 134 -3.25 32.08 -21.48
N ARG A 135 -2.61 32.21 -22.65
CA ARG A 135 -1.20 32.61 -22.83
C ARG A 135 -0.27 31.91 -21.84
N PRO A 136 -0.19 30.57 -21.84
CA PRO A 136 0.67 29.84 -20.91
C PRO A 136 2.16 30.22 -21.05
N ASP A 137 2.57 30.76 -22.20
CA ASP A 137 3.90 31.32 -22.47
C ASP A 137 4.21 32.63 -21.71
N LEU A 138 3.18 33.33 -21.26
CA LEU A 138 3.26 34.55 -20.45
C LEU A 138 2.77 34.32 -19.01
N ASP A 139 2.33 33.12 -18.67
CA ASP A 139 1.81 32.82 -17.35
C ASP A 139 2.94 32.86 -16.32
N GLY A 140 2.89 33.87 -15.45
CA GLY A 140 3.83 34.08 -14.35
C GLY A 140 3.48 33.27 -13.09
N ARG A 141 2.43 32.44 -13.12
CA ARG A 141 2.14 31.49 -12.03
C ARG A 141 3.31 30.51 -11.87
N GLU A 142 3.42 29.96 -10.67
CA GLU A 142 4.43 28.96 -10.35
C GLU A 142 4.36 27.75 -11.31
N LEU A 143 5.51 27.14 -11.59
CA LEU A 143 5.61 25.94 -12.42
C LEU A 143 5.15 24.71 -11.64
N LEU A 144 4.61 23.71 -12.34
CA LEU A 144 4.02 22.55 -11.69
C LEU A 144 5.01 21.83 -10.76
N TRP A 145 6.24 21.58 -11.21
CA TRP A 145 7.24 20.94 -10.35
C TRP A 145 7.58 21.75 -9.11
N ASP A 146 7.74 23.06 -9.23
CA ASP A 146 8.06 23.92 -8.09
C ASP A 146 6.88 23.98 -7.11
N HIS A 147 5.64 23.92 -7.61
CA HIS A 147 4.45 23.77 -6.78
C HIS A 147 4.45 22.43 -6.03
N LEU A 148 4.68 21.31 -6.72
CA LEU A 148 4.75 19.98 -6.09
C LEU A 148 5.88 19.89 -5.05
N GLN A 149 7.04 20.51 -5.35
CA GLN A 149 8.21 20.48 -4.48
C GLN A 149 7.97 21.18 -3.14
N LYS A 150 7.03 22.13 -3.07
CA LYS A 150 6.62 22.74 -1.79
C LYS A 150 5.99 21.75 -0.83
N ASP A 151 5.45 20.66 -1.35
CA ASP A 151 4.78 19.62 -0.58
C ASP A 151 5.71 18.45 -0.23
N PHE A 152 7.00 18.52 -0.57
CA PHE A 152 7.96 17.47 -0.24
C PHE A 152 8.41 17.59 1.23
N ARG A 153 8.29 16.49 1.98
CA ARG A 153 8.68 16.42 3.39
C ARG A 153 10.15 16.05 3.58
N PHE A 154 10.69 15.28 2.63
CA PHE A 154 12.01 14.69 2.73
C PHE A 154 12.95 15.20 1.63
N GLY A 155 14.19 15.47 2.03
CA GLY A 155 15.27 15.69 1.08
C GLY A 155 15.70 14.42 0.36
N VAL A 156 16.59 14.56 -0.62
CA VAL A 156 17.19 13.44 -1.35
C VAL A 156 18.00 12.57 -0.38
N ASP A 157 17.72 11.26 -0.37
CA ASP A 157 18.48 10.26 0.37
C ASP A 157 19.30 9.40 -0.60
N PRO A 158 20.65 9.41 -0.50
CA PRO A 158 21.52 8.63 -1.38
C PRO A 158 21.28 7.11 -1.29
N ARG A 159 20.71 6.60 -0.20
CA ARG A 159 20.46 5.17 0.04
C ARG A 159 19.03 4.75 -0.25
N THR A 160 18.24 5.59 -0.90
CA THR A 160 16.85 5.27 -1.20
C THR A 160 16.64 5.05 -2.70
N LEU A 161 16.11 3.88 -3.07
CA LEU A 161 15.67 3.52 -4.41
C LEU A 161 14.15 3.63 -4.49
N PHE A 162 13.64 4.30 -5.52
CA PHE A 162 12.21 4.21 -5.85
C PHE A 162 11.97 3.04 -6.81
N TYR A 163 11.06 2.14 -6.47
CA TYR A 163 10.64 1.06 -7.34
C TYR A 163 9.16 1.21 -7.71
N PHE A 164 8.88 1.29 -9.01
CA PHE A 164 7.54 1.24 -9.59
C PHE A 164 7.27 -0.18 -10.14
N PRO A 165 6.66 -1.06 -9.34
CA PRO A 165 6.46 -2.48 -9.67
C PRO A 165 5.27 -2.69 -10.59
N THR A 166 5.15 -3.91 -11.13
CA THR A 166 3.92 -4.40 -11.75
C THR A 166 3.05 -5.15 -10.74
N ARG A 167 1.74 -5.13 -10.96
CA ARG A 167 0.77 -6.02 -10.28
C ARG A 167 0.84 -7.48 -10.76
N LEU A 168 1.47 -7.74 -11.90
CA LEU A 168 1.52 -9.08 -12.46
C LEU A 168 2.47 -9.95 -11.65
N ARG A 169 1.95 -11.11 -11.19
CA ARG A 169 2.76 -12.16 -10.60
C ARG A 169 3.50 -12.91 -11.68
N GLY A 170 4.80 -13.01 -11.51
CA GLY A 170 5.68 -13.75 -12.40
C GLY A 170 7.08 -13.85 -11.83
N ASP A 171 7.87 -14.75 -12.39
CA ASP A 171 9.21 -15.02 -11.87
C ASP A 171 10.15 -13.82 -12.00
N ALA A 172 9.94 -12.96 -12.99
CA ALA A 172 10.71 -11.72 -13.17
C ALA A 172 10.42 -10.69 -12.06
N PRO A 173 9.16 -10.26 -11.80
CA PRO A 173 8.85 -9.40 -10.64
C PRO A 173 9.30 -10.01 -9.30
N ARG A 174 9.05 -11.31 -9.05
CA ARG A 174 9.52 -12.00 -7.83
C ARG A 174 11.03 -11.95 -7.67
N THR A 175 11.76 -12.13 -8.77
CA THR A 175 13.23 -12.06 -8.77
C THR A 175 13.72 -10.65 -8.46
N ILE A 176 13.10 -9.62 -9.04
CA ILE A 176 13.41 -8.22 -8.70
C ILE A 176 13.21 -8.00 -7.20
N ASP A 177 12.07 -8.42 -6.67
CA ASP A 177 11.75 -8.25 -5.26
C ASP A 177 12.78 -8.93 -4.36
N ARG A 178 13.15 -10.17 -4.68
CA ARG A 178 14.17 -10.94 -3.97
C ARG A 178 15.54 -10.27 -4.02
N GLU A 179 16.00 -9.80 -5.17
CA GLU A 179 17.31 -9.16 -5.30
C GLU A 179 17.36 -7.79 -4.59
N LEU A 180 16.25 -7.04 -4.59
CA LEU A 180 16.15 -5.79 -3.85
C LEU A 180 16.18 -6.02 -2.33
N SER A 181 15.48 -7.03 -1.82
CA SER A 181 15.48 -7.37 -0.38
C SER A 181 16.87 -7.77 0.12
N LYS A 182 17.71 -8.36 -0.73
CA LYS A 182 19.12 -8.68 -0.40
C LYS A 182 19.97 -7.42 -0.12
N ARG A 183 19.56 -6.22 -0.57
CA ARG A 183 20.34 -4.98 -0.42
C ARG A 183 19.96 -4.22 0.86
N LYS A 184 20.47 -4.66 2.01
CA LYS A 184 20.14 -4.06 3.33
C LYS A 184 20.53 -2.60 3.53
N ASN A 185 21.51 -2.11 2.77
CA ASN A 185 21.95 -0.70 2.81
C ASN A 185 21.19 0.20 1.83
N LEU A 186 20.15 -0.33 1.18
CA LEU A 186 19.32 0.36 0.22
C LEU A 186 17.87 0.30 0.70
N ALA A 187 17.34 1.43 1.16
CA ALA A 187 15.91 1.56 1.42
C ALA A 187 15.16 1.55 0.07
N VAL A 188 14.13 0.72 -0.05
CA VAL A 188 13.33 0.63 -1.28
C VAL A 188 11.95 1.21 -1.02
N LEU A 189 11.67 2.37 -1.60
CA LEU A 189 10.33 2.95 -1.62
C LEU A 189 9.55 2.30 -2.76
N ARG A 190 8.52 1.52 -2.41
CA ARG A 190 7.64 0.89 -3.39
C ARG A 190 6.42 1.76 -3.66
N SER A 191 5.90 1.67 -4.88
CA SER A 191 4.55 2.13 -5.20
C SER A 191 3.67 0.94 -5.55
N ASP A 192 3.34 0.13 -4.56
CA ASP A 192 2.43 -1.01 -4.75
C ASP A 192 1.00 -0.49 -4.97
N GLU A 193 0.51 -0.61 -6.20
CA GLU A 193 -0.84 -0.18 -6.58
C GLU A 193 -1.96 -0.91 -5.78
N ASP A 194 -1.64 -1.97 -5.02
CA ASP A 194 -2.58 -2.78 -4.23
C ASP A 194 -2.68 -2.37 -2.74
N GLU A 195 -1.69 -1.64 -2.23
CA GLU A 195 -1.69 -1.12 -0.85
C GLU A 195 -2.32 0.27 -0.76
N ARG A 196 -2.07 1.13 -1.77
CA ARG A 196 -2.38 2.56 -1.76
C ARG A 196 -3.50 3.00 -2.71
N GLY A 197 -4.00 2.13 -3.60
CA GLY A 197 -4.78 2.60 -4.75
C GLY A 197 -3.92 3.46 -5.68
N TYR A 198 -4.51 4.35 -6.47
CA TYR A 198 -3.74 5.28 -7.31
C TYR A 198 -3.39 6.56 -6.53
N ALA A 199 -2.10 6.84 -6.35
CA ALA A 199 -1.64 8.03 -5.66
C ALA A 199 -1.65 9.26 -6.60
N PRO A 200 -1.81 10.49 -6.08
CA PRO A 200 -1.73 11.71 -6.89
C PRO A 200 -0.29 11.96 -7.39
N LEU A 201 -0.13 12.82 -8.40
CA LEU A 201 1.19 13.18 -8.96
C LEU A 201 2.19 13.63 -7.88
N SER A 202 1.75 14.38 -6.87
CA SER A 202 2.60 14.86 -5.77
C SER A 202 3.33 13.73 -5.04
N TYR A 203 2.66 12.60 -4.82
CA TYR A 203 3.27 11.42 -4.21
C TYR A 203 4.43 10.89 -5.07
N TYR A 204 4.20 10.67 -6.36
CA TYR A 204 5.24 10.16 -7.25
C TYR A 204 6.41 11.13 -7.36
N ALA A 205 6.12 12.44 -7.44
CA ALA A 205 7.13 13.48 -7.47
C ALA A 205 7.99 13.47 -6.19
N GLU A 206 7.38 13.30 -5.01
CA GLU A 206 8.10 13.20 -3.73
C GLU A 206 8.93 11.91 -3.64
N MET A 207 8.38 10.75 -4.00
CA MET A 207 9.11 9.48 -3.96
C MET A 207 10.31 9.50 -4.89
N ILE A 208 10.12 10.01 -6.12
CA ILE A 208 11.21 10.22 -7.06
C ILE A 208 12.20 11.22 -6.49
N HIS A 209 11.76 12.35 -5.90
CA HIS A 209 12.62 13.36 -5.32
C HIS A 209 13.46 12.84 -4.14
N ARG A 210 12.90 11.99 -3.29
CA ARG A 210 13.59 11.37 -2.16
C ARG A 210 14.63 10.34 -2.60
N SER A 211 14.46 9.71 -3.75
CA SER A 211 15.24 8.51 -4.15
C SER A 211 16.43 8.81 -5.05
N SER A 212 17.62 8.33 -4.70
CA SER A 212 18.83 8.52 -5.51
C SER A 212 18.80 7.85 -6.88
N ALA A 213 18.00 6.79 -7.03
CA ALA A 213 17.78 6.08 -8.28
C ALA A 213 16.33 5.62 -8.39
N SER A 214 15.91 5.16 -9.58
CA SER A 214 14.59 4.55 -9.76
C SER A 214 14.60 3.33 -10.69
N LEU A 215 13.78 2.33 -10.33
CA LEU A 215 13.50 1.14 -11.11
C LEU A 215 12.04 1.17 -11.55
N VAL A 216 11.78 0.99 -12.84
CA VAL A 216 10.42 0.99 -13.42
C VAL A 216 10.20 -0.29 -14.21
N TYR A 217 9.12 -1.01 -13.90
CA TYR A 217 8.75 -2.22 -14.62
C TYR A 217 7.61 -1.95 -15.63
N MET A 218 7.81 -2.32 -16.89
CA MET A 218 6.80 -2.26 -17.96
C MET A 218 6.24 -3.66 -18.23
N VAL A 219 4.95 -3.77 -18.52
CA VAL A 219 4.28 -5.05 -18.82
C VAL A 219 3.97 -5.20 -20.30
N GLY A 220 4.02 -6.44 -20.80
CA GLY A 220 3.63 -6.74 -22.19
C GLY A 220 2.24 -6.22 -22.55
N LEU A 221 2.06 -5.70 -23.76
CA LEU A 221 0.80 -5.05 -24.20
C LEU A 221 -0.42 -5.98 -24.14
N GLN A 222 -0.20 -7.29 -24.24
CA GLN A 222 -1.24 -8.33 -24.17
C GLN A 222 -1.72 -8.63 -22.74
N ARG A 223 -1.05 -8.09 -21.72
CA ARG A 223 -1.39 -8.36 -20.31
C ARG A 223 -2.55 -7.49 -19.83
N THR A 224 -3.32 -8.00 -18.88
CA THR A 224 -4.44 -7.27 -18.26
C THR A 224 -3.99 -5.93 -17.70
N ARG A 225 -4.73 -4.85 -18.01
CA ARG A 225 -4.44 -3.46 -17.59
C ARG A 225 -3.09 -2.89 -18.04
N SER A 226 -2.43 -3.52 -19.03
CA SER A 226 -1.13 -3.07 -19.55
C SER A 226 -1.11 -1.61 -20.01
N ALA A 227 -2.16 -1.16 -20.71
CA ALA A 227 -2.24 0.19 -21.25
C ALA A 227 -2.09 1.27 -20.17
N ILE A 228 -2.86 1.15 -19.08
CA ILE A 228 -2.84 2.13 -17.98
C ILE A 228 -1.55 2.00 -17.17
N HIS A 229 -1.12 0.78 -16.85
CA HIS A 229 0.13 0.54 -16.11
C HIS A 229 1.32 1.16 -16.82
N ASN A 230 1.47 0.85 -18.11
CA ASN A 230 2.58 1.34 -18.92
C ASN A 230 2.51 2.85 -19.11
N ALA A 231 1.32 3.42 -19.30
CA ALA A 231 1.13 4.87 -19.34
C ALA A 231 1.69 5.57 -18.08
N ARG A 232 1.43 5.01 -16.90
CA ARG A 232 1.92 5.57 -15.62
C ARG A 232 3.42 5.36 -15.46
N ALA A 233 3.88 4.16 -15.77
CA ALA A 233 5.28 3.82 -15.73
C ALA A 233 6.10 4.74 -16.65
N SER A 234 5.58 5.07 -17.85
CA SER A 234 6.20 6.05 -18.77
C SER A 234 6.23 7.46 -18.17
N LEU A 235 5.15 7.94 -17.57
CA LEU A 235 5.12 9.25 -16.89
C LEU A 235 6.17 9.33 -15.77
N VAL A 236 6.23 8.30 -14.93
CA VAL A 236 7.20 8.16 -13.83
C VAL A 236 8.64 8.12 -14.38
N ALA A 237 8.91 7.29 -15.39
CA ALA A 237 10.21 7.21 -16.04
C ALA A 237 10.64 8.55 -16.63
N GLY A 238 9.72 9.29 -17.25
CA GLY A 238 9.95 10.64 -17.77
C GLY A 238 10.39 11.61 -16.66
N MET A 239 9.71 11.61 -15.52
CA MET A 239 10.08 12.44 -14.36
C MET A 239 11.48 12.11 -13.82
N VAL A 240 11.80 10.82 -13.66
CA VAL A 240 13.13 10.37 -13.20
C VAL A 240 14.22 10.84 -14.16
N ALA A 241 14.01 10.64 -15.46
CA ALA A 241 14.93 11.06 -16.50
C ALA A 241 15.11 12.58 -16.55
N GLY A 242 14.02 13.34 -16.38
CA GLY A 242 14.05 14.81 -16.35
C GLY A 242 14.86 15.37 -15.17
N LEU A 243 14.90 14.66 -14.04
CA LEU A 243 15.77 15.01 -12.91
C LEU A 243 17.23 14.55 -13.07
N GLY A 244 17.55 13.83 -14.15
CA GLY A 244 18.89 13.29 -14.40
C GLY A 244 19.30 12.19 -13.41
N ARG A 245 18.33 11.46 -12.84
CA ARG A 245 18.60 10.37 -11.88
C ARG A 245 18.84 9.05 -12.62
N PRO A 246 19.70 8.15 -12.10
CA PRO A 246 19.82 6.79 -12.61
C PRO A 246 18.46 6.09 -12.69
N LEU A 247 18.11 5.64 -13.89
CA LEU A 247 16.86 4.96 -14.20
C LEU A 247 17.16 3.60 -14.84
N LEU A 248 16.58 2.54 -14.29
CA LEU A 248 16.49 1.24 -14.96
C LEU A 248 15.03 0.98 -15.32
N MET A 249 14.76 0.78 -16.61
CA MET A 249 13.46 0.32 -17.08
C MET A 249 13.58 -1.14 -17.53
N LEU A 250 12.66 -2.00 -17.10
CA LEU A 250 12.63 -3.43 -17.45
C LEU A 250 11.34 -3.77 -18.20
N ALA A 251 11.43 -4.62 -19.23
CA ALA A 251 10.26 -5.17 -19.91
C ALA A 251 10.51 -6.59 -20.46
N GLU A 252 9.45 -7.38 -20.59
CA GLU A 252 9.48 -8.67 -21.31
C GLU A 252 9.90 -8.45 -22.78
N ASP A 253 10.56 -9.42 -23.40
CA ASP A 253 11.04 -9.34 -24.81
C ASP A 253 9.94 -9.02 -25.83
N THR A 254 8.72 -9.50 -25.57
CA THR A 254 7.50 -9.24 -26.34
C THR A 254 6.98 -7.81 -26.23
N PHE A 255 7.54 -7.00 -25.34
CA PHE A 255 7.19 -5.59 -25.23
C PHE A 255 7.72 -4.83 -26.44
N ASP A 256 6.82 -4.07 -27.07
CA ASP A 256 7.16 -3.15 -28.15
C ASP A 256 7.42 -1.76 -27.52
N PRO A 257 8.69 -1.38 -27.30
CA PRO A 257 9.01 -0.12 -26.67
C PRO A 257 8.63 1.05 -27.58
N PRO A 258 8.03 2.09 -27.01
CA PRO A 258 7.96 3.37 -27.69
C PRO A 258 9.38 3.88 -28.01
N ILE A 259 9.53 4.47 -29.19
CA ILE A 259 10.85 4.85 -29.75
C ILE A 259 11.60 5.80 -28.81
N ASP A 260 10.88 6.65 -28.06
CA ASP A 260 11.47 7.76 -27.33
C ASP A 260 12.22 7.32 -26.08
N TYR A 261 12.11 6.08 -25.61
CA TYR A 261 12.93 5.58 -24.51
C TYR A 261 13.39 4.13 -24.73
N GLN A 262 13.37 3.67 -25.98
CA GLN A 262 13.80 2.32 -26.36
C GLN A 262 15.22 2.00 -25.88
N ASP A 263 16.13 2.97 -25.91
CA ASP A 263 17.53 2.80 -25.47
C ASP A 263 17.69 2.77 -23.94
N LEU A 264 16.69 3.26 -23.18
CA LEU A 264 16.65 3.20 -21.72
C LEU A 264 16.01 1.90 -21.20
N LEU A 265 15.26 1.21 -22.07
CA LEU A 265 14.53 -0.01 -21.73
C LEU A 265 15.38 -1.25 -21.95
N TYR A 266 15.60 -2.01 -20.86
CA TYR A 266 16.20 -3.33 -20.96
C TYR A 266 15.12 -4.39 -21.13
N LYS A 267 15.12 -5.02 -22.32
CA LYS A 267 14.27 -6.17 -22.62
C LYS A 267 14.93 -7.46 -22.19
N PHE A 268 14.19 -8.30 -21.45
CA PHE A 268 14.67 -9.58 -20.97
C PHE A 268 13.86 -10.74 -21.56
N ALA A 269 14.55 -11.84 -21.87
CA ALA A 269 13.92 -13.08 -22.32
C ALA A 269 13.85 -14.14 -21.20
N SER A 270 14.64 -13.96 -20.13
CA SER A 270 14.67 -14.88 -19.00
C SER A 270 14.81 -14.15 -17.66
N VAL A 271 14.43 -14.85 -16.59
CA VAL A 271 14.60 -14.40 -15.20
C VAL A 271 16.07 -14.17 -14.85
N ARG A 272 16.97 -14.96 -15.45
CA ARG A 272 18.41 -14.82 -15.26
C ARG A 272 18.93 -13.50 -15.84
N ASP A 273 18.38 -13.05 -16.96
CA ASP A 273 18.72 -11.77 -17.57
C ASP A 273 18.32 -10.60 -16.65
N VAL A 274 17.11 -10.69 -16.07
CA VAL A 274 16.62 -9.73 -15.06
C VAL A 274 17.57 -9.66 -13.88
N GLN A 275 17.92 -10.80 -13.28
CA GLN A 275 18.79 -10.86 -12.13
C GLN A 275 20.18 -10.27 -12.43
N ASN A 276 20.79 -10.67 -13.55
CA ASN A 276 22.12 -10.19 -13.93
C ASN A 276 22.11 -8.68 -14.19
N ARG A 277 21.13 -8.19 -14.96
CA ARG A 277 21.01 -6.76 -15.27
C ARG A 277 20.76 -5.93 -14.02
N LEU A 278 19.84 -6.36 -13.17
CA LEU A 278 19.49 -5.67 -11.94
C LEU A 278 20.70 -5.59 -11.01
N ASN A 279 21.39 -6.70 -10.76
CA ASN A 279 22.56 -6.69 -9.87
C ASN A 279 23.69 -5.82 -10.41
N THR A 280 23.98 -5.90 -11.71
CA THR A 280 24.98 -5.04 -12.35
C THR A 280 24.62 -3.56 -12.17
N TRP A 281 23.37 -3.19 -12.43
CA TRP A 281 22.92 -1.82 -12.29
C TRP A 281 22.95 -1.33 -10.84
N LEU A 282 22.55 -2.18 -9.88
CA LEU A 282 22.60 -1.86 -8.45
C LEU A 282 24.03 -1.64 -7.95
N ASP A 283 24.99 -2.42 -8.46
CA ASP A 283 26.41 -2.29 -8.10
C ASP A 283 27.05 -1.01 -8.70
N ASP A 284 26.54 -0.55 -9.85
CA ASP A 284 26.99 0.69 -10.52
C ASP A 284 26.36 1.97 -9.94
N LEU A 285 25.40 1.87 -9.01
CA LEU A 285 24.77 3.04 -8.41
C LEU A 285 25.79 3.83 -7.57
N PRO A 286 25.88 5.16 -7.74
CA PRO A 286 26.83 5.99 -7.01
C PRO A 286 26.50 5.97 -5.51
N THR A 287 27.23 5.15 -4.75
CA THR A 287 27.12 5.07 -3.30
C THR A 287 27.83 6.26 -2.67
N GLN A 288 27.17 7.43 -2.64
CA GLN A 288 27.68 8.55 -1.86
C GLN A 288 27.23 8.44 -0.39
N ALA A 289 28.16 8.76 0.51
CA ALA A 289 27.94 8.79 1.95
C ALA A 289 27.54 10.22 2.41
N GLY A 290 26.44 10.33 3.15
CA GLY A 290 25.94 11.56 3.79
C GLY A 290 24.71 12.13 3.08
N SER A 291 23.67 12.66 3.71
CA SER A 291 23.49 13.21 5.06
C SER A 291 22.03 13.01 5.53
N THR A 292 21.80 13.08 6.84
CA THR A 292 20.49 13.06 7.50
C THR A 292 19.51 14.07 6.86
N PRO A 293 18.23 13.72 6.61
CA PRO A 293 17.27 14.65 6.02
C PRO A 293 16.96 15.79 7.00
N ALA A 294 17.23 17.01 6.57
CA ALA A 294 16.80 18.22 7.25
C ALA A 294 15.29 18.40 7.02
N ARG A 295 14.51 18.46 8.10
CA ARG A 295 13.10 18.88 8.08
C ARG A 295 13.04 20.34 7.63
N LEU A 296 12.45 20.61 6.47
CA LEU A 296 12.15 21.98 6.03
C LEU A 296 10.65 22.20 6.18
N HIS A 297 10.27 23.13 7.06
CA HIS A 297 8.91 23.60 7.19
C HIS A 297 8.73 25.02 6.62
N GLU A 298 7.49 25.22 6.14
CA GLU A 298 6.75 26.46 5.88
C GLU A 298 7.03 27.30 4.63
N ALA A 299 5.99 27.40 3.79
CA ALA A 299 5.76 28.58 2.94
C ALA A 299 4.28 28.98 2.74
N LEU A 300 3.26 28.32 3.32
CA LEU A 300 1.84 28.61 2.99
C LEU A 300 0.84 28.70 4.15
N GLY A 301 1.25 28.56 5.42
CA GLY A 301 0.34 28.68 6.58
C GLY A 301 -0.60 27.48 6.82
N LEU A 302 -0.68 26.55 5.87
CA LEU A 302 -1.24 25.20 6.04
C LEU A 302 -0.11 24.17 6.14
N PRO A 303 -0.23 23.13 6.99
CA PRO A 303 0.65 21.98 6.95
C PRO A 303 0.49 21.25 5.61
N LEU A 304 1.60 20.89 4.97
CA LEU A 304 1.64 20.18 3.67
C LEU A 304 0.77 18.91 3.68
N ALA A 305 0.82 18.16 4.79
CA ALA A 305 -0.01 17.01 5.06
C ALA A 305 0.17 16.56 6.52
N LEU A 306 -0.71 15.66 6.98
CA LEU A 306 -0.77 15.19 8.37
C LEU A 306 -0.23 13.75 8.47
N GLY A 307 0.99 13.52 7.95
CA GLY A 307 1.64 12.20 7.93
C GLY A 307 1.15 11.27 6.81
N GLU A 308 1.61 10.01 6.83
CA GLU A 308 1.27 8.99 5.83
C GLU A 308 0.12 8.09 6.28
N TYR A 309 -0.70 7.63 5.34
CA TYR A 309 -1.78 6.68 5.62
C TYR A 309 -1.32 5.21 5.57
N VAL A 310 -0.07 4.96 5.13
CA VAL A 310 0.56 3.63 5.14
C VAL A 310 1.77 3.65 6.08
N ALA A 311 1.74 2.77 7.09
CA ALA A 311 2.62 2.81 8.25
C ALA A 311 4.11 2.61 7.92
N GLU A 312 4.47 1.81 6.91
CA GLU A 312 5.89 1.64 6.54
C GLU A 312 6.57 2.94 6.11
N TYR A 313 5.83 3.87 5.53
CA TYR A 313 6.40 5.09 4.96
C TYR A 313 6.61 6.20 5.99
N GLU A 314 6.10 6.01 7.21
CA GLU A 314 6.26 6.93 8.35
C GLU A 314 6.90 6.23 9.57
N ALA A 315 7.59 5.09 9.36
CA ALA A 315 8.10 4.26 10.44
C ALA A 315 9.01 5.04 11.42
N ASP A 316 9.80 5.98 10.92
CA ASP A 316 10.72 6.80 11.72
C ASP A 316 10.00 7.87 12.55
N GLU A 317 8.88 8.39 12.04
CA GLU A 317 8.11 9.51 12.63
C GLU A 317 6.97 9.03 13.51
N LEU A 318 6.56 7.77 13.37
CA LEU A 318 5.41 7.19 14.07
C LEU A 318 5.50 7.37 15.60
N ASN A 319 6.71 7.36 16.17
CA ASN A 319 6.92 7.59 17.61
C ASN A 319 6.42 8.96 18.11
N ASP A 320 6.35 9.95 17.23
CA ASP A 320 6.02 11.34 17.59
C ASP A 320 4.50 11.53 17.78
N TYR A 321 3.66 10.70 17.15
CA TYR A 321 2.20 10.87 17.11
C TYR A 321 1.39 9.56 17.12
N PHE A 322 2.00 8.44 17.53
CA PHE A 322 1.28 7.17 17.67
C PHE A 322 0.24 7.24 18.79
N VAL A 323 -1.03 6.93 18.47
CA VAL A 323 -2.10 6.85 19.46
C VAL A 323 -2.09 5.46 20.13
N PRO A 324 -1.72 5.35 21.42
CA PRO A 324 -1.67 4.07 22.10
C PRO A 324 -3.08 3.53 22.39
N THR A 325 -3.31 2.26 22.06
CA THR A 325 -4.55 1.54 22.39
C THR A 325 -4.35 0.54 23.53
N ALA A 326 -5.45 0.02 24.08
CA ALA A 326 -5.39 -1.04 25.10
C ALA A 326 -4.74 -2.32 24.55
N GLU A 327 -5.01 -2.66 23.29
CA GLU A 327 -4.41 -3.81 22.60
C GLU A 327 -2.90 -3.62 22.42
N TYR A 328 -2.45 -2.43 22.04
CA TYR A 328 -1.02 -2.08 21.99
C TYR A 328 -0.36 -2.26 23.37
N ALA A 329 -0.97 -1.73 24.43
CA ALA A 329 -0.43 -1.87 25.78
C ALA A 329 -0.32 -3.33 26.22
N ARG A 330 -1.24 -4.22 25.78
CA ARG A 330 -1.15 -5.66 26.04
C ARG A 330 0.01 -6.32 25.27
N VAL A 331 0.35 -5.87 24.06
CA VAL A 331 1.54 -6.35 23.32
C VAL A 331 2.83 -5.97 24.06
N ILE A 332 2.92 -4.71 24.52
CA ILE A 332 4.09 -4.22 25.27
C ILE A 332 4.24 -4.95 26.60
N ARG A 333 3.17 -5.07 27.40
CA ARG A 333 3.21 -5.66 28.74
C ARG A 333 3.25 -7.18 28.77
N ARG A 334 3.13 -7.87 27.62
CA ARG A 334 3.13 -9.33 27.57
C ARG A 334 4.45 -9.88 28.13
N GLN A 335 4.35 -10.78 29.09
CA GLN A 335 5.45 -11.48 29.74
C GLN A 335 5.33 -12.97 29.44
N GLY A 336 6.26 -13.52 28.65
CA GLY A 336 6.19 -14.88 28.12
C GLY A 336 4.98 -15.16 27.21
N GLY A 337 5.09 -16.22 26.40
CA GLY A 337 3.95 -16.77 25.66
C GLY A 337 3.72 -16.16 24.28
N THR A 338 2.50 -16.35 23.77
CA THR A 338 2.11 -15.98 22.42
C THR A 338 0.92 -15.04 22.41
N GLY A 339 0.77 -14.26 21.34
CA GLY A 339 -0.44 -13.50 21.09
C GLY A 339 -0.73 -13.36 19.61
N ILE A 340 -2.00 -13.31 19.28
CA ILE A 340 -2.48 -13.08 17.92
C ILE A 340 -3.13 -11.71 17.90
N PHE A 341 -2.60 -10.78 17.12
CA PHE A 341 -3.13 -9.44 16.96
C PHE A 341 -3.91 -9.35 15.65
N VAL A 342 -5.22 -9.17 15.74
CA VAL A 342 -6.14 -9.28 14.61
C VAL A 342 -6.80 -7.95 14.31
N GLY A 343 -6.83 -7.54 13.04
CA GLY A 343 -7.48 -6.30 12.62
C GLY A 343 -7.67 -6.19 11.11
N ARG A 344 -8.67 -5.44 10.65
CA ARG A 344 -8.90 -5.21 9.21
C ARG A 344 -7.76 -4.41 8.56
N LYS A 345 -7.70 -4.37 7.23
CA LYS A 345 -6.74 -3.52 6.50
C LYS A 345 -6.96 -2.05 6.88
N GLY A 346 -5.90 -1.29 7.18
CA GLY A 346 -5.99 0.11 7.62
C GLY A 346 -6.30 0.37 9.10
N THR A 347 -6.45 -0.68 9.94
CA THR A 347 -6.69 -0.52 11.40
C THR A 347 -5.45 -0.22 12.25
N GLY A 348 -4.26 -0.16 11.63
CA GLY A 348 -3.01 0.14 12.33
C GLY A 348 -2.22 -1.07 12.85
N LYS A 349 -2.39 -2.27 12.28
CA LYS A 349 -1.61 -3.48 12.66
C LYS A 349 -0.10 -3.26 12.53
N THR A 350 0.37 -2.89 11.35
CA THR A 350 1.78 -2.64 11.06
C THR A 350 2.32 -1.46 11.86
N ALA A 351 1.53 -0.39 12.04
CA ALA A 351 1.89 0.73 12.92
C ALA A 351 2.08 0.24 14.38
N THR A 352 1.15 -0.56 14.90
CA THR A 352 1.25 -1.15 16.25
C THR A 352 2.49 -2.03 16.39
N MET A 353 2.81 -2.82 15.36
CA MET A 353 4.00 -3.66 15.34
C MET A 353 5.29 -2.81 15.36
N LEU A 354 5.40 -1.83 14.47
CA LEU A 354 6.57 -0.96 14.37
C LEU A 354 6.79 -0.19 15.67
N GLN A 355 5.71 0.37 16.23
CA GLN A 355 5.76 1.06 17.52
C GLN A 355 6.13 0.11 18.66
N ALA A 356 5.61 -1.12 18.67
CA ALA A 356 5.98 -2.11 19.66
C ALA A 356 7.44 -2.51 19.54
N ALA A 357 7.97 -2.64 18.33
CA ALA A 357 9.38 -2.94 18.09
C ALA A 357 10.28 -1.80 18.61
N ALA A 358 9.93 -0.56 18.28
CA ALA A 358 10.66 0.63 18.73
C ALA A 358 10.65 0.76 20.26
N GLU A 359 9.48 0.65 20.89
CA GLU A 359 9.33 0.77 22.35
C GLU A 359 10.06 -0.34 23.10
N LEU A 360 9.92 -1.60 22.67
CA LEU A 360 10.62 -2.73 23.30
C LEU A 360 12.14 -2.63 23.11
N GLY A 361 12.60 -2.09 21.97
CA GLY A 361 14.01 -1.89 21.65
C GLY A 361 14.69 -0.72 22.37
N ARG A 362 13.92 0.13 23.07
CA ARG A 362 14.46 1.18 23.97
C ARG A 362 15.21 0.54 25.14
N ASP A 363 14.70 -0.57 25.67
CA ASP A 363 15.42 -1.35 26.68
C ASP A 363 16.41 -2.32 26.01
N LYS A 364 17.70 -2.04 26.15
CA LYS A 364 18.78 -2.86 25.56
C LYS A 364 18.92 -4.26 26.19
N ARG A 365 18.22 -4.53 27.29
CA ARG A 365 18.11 -5.88 27.86
C ARG A 365 17.17 -6.76 27.05
N ASN A 366 16.38 -6.18 26.15
CA ASN A 366 15.53 -6.90 25.21
C ASN A 366 16.30 -7.18 23.92
N LEU A 367 15.98 -8.31 23.28
CA LEU A 367 16.26 -8.58 21.87
C LEU A 367 14.93 -8.49 21.13
N VAL A 368 14.85 -7.67 20.09
CA VAL A 368 13.61 -7.47 19.31
C VAL A 368 13.85 -7.85 17.86
N THR A 369 13.00 -8.73 17.33
CA THR A 369 13.07 -9.21 15.95
C THR A 369 11.72 -9.01 15.27
N VAL A 370 11.73 -8.31 14.14
CA VAL A 370 10.56 -8.17 13.27
C VAL A 370 10.70 -9.10 12.08
N ILE A 371 9.69 -9.93 11.83
CA ILE A 371 9.63 -10.87 10.71
C ILE A 371 8.51 -10.42 9.79
N LYS A 372 8.84 -10.15 8.53
CA LYS A 372 7.88 -9.82 7.47
C LYS A 372 8.11 -10.76 6.28
N PRO A 373 7.44 -11.92 6.25
CA PRO A 373 7.54 -12.84 5.11
C PRO A 373 7.04 -12.15 3.84
N THR A 374 7.62 -12.47 2.70
CA THR A 374 7.10 -12.02 1.39
C THR A 374 5.98 -12.94 0.90
N GLY A 375 5.16 -12.49 -0.04
CA GLY A 375 4.03 -13.29 -0.56
C GLY A 375 4.47 -14.57 -1.26
N TYR A 376 5.56 -14.53 -2.02
CA TYR A 376 6.04 -15.69 -2.78
C TYR A 376 6.57 -16.83 -1.88
N GLU A 377 7.14 -16.49 -0.72
CA GLU A 377 7.62 -17.47 0.27
C GLU A 377 6.53 -18.45 0.70
N LEU A 378 5.34 -17.92 0.98
CA LEU A 378 4.19 -18.72 1.39
C LEU A 378 3.61 -19.55 0.24
N GLU A 379 3.75 -19.08 -1.01
CA GLU A 379 3.30 -19.79 -2.20
C GLU A 379 4.19 -20.98 -2.55
N SER A 380 5.52 -20.84 -2.43
CA SER A 380 6.45 -21.95 -2.65
C SER A 380 6.18 -23.13 -1.71
N LEU A 381 5.62 -22.88 -0.53
CA LEU A 381 5.19 -23.93 0.39
C LEU A 381 3.99 -24.72 -0.12
N LEU A 382 3.12 -24.13 -0.95
CA LEU A 382 1.95 -24.82 -1.49
C LEU A 382 2.38 -25.97 -2.41
N GLU A 383 3.45 -25.77 -3.20
CA GLU A 383 3.99 -26.80 -4.10
C GLU A 383 4.47 -28.04 -3.33
N VAL A 384 5.13 -27.82 -2.19
CA VAL A 384 5.55 -28.91 -1.29
C VAL A 384 4.35 -29.64 -0.70
N LEU A 385 3.34 -28.89 -0.25
CA LEU A 385 2.13 -29.47 0.34
C LEU A 385 1.38 -30.37 -0.63
N ASP A 386 1.45 -30.10 -1.93
CA ASP A 386 0.81 -30.92 -2.97
C ASP A 386 1.49 -32.26 -3.19
N MET A 387 2.76 -32.39 -2.80
CA MET A 387 3.54 -33.62 -2.98
C MET A 387 3.56 -34.49 -1.72
N LEU A 388 2.99 -34.04 -0.61
CA LEU A 388 2.90 -34.82 0.64
C LEU A 388 1.63 -35.70 0.66
N PRO A 389 1.75 -37.01 0.94
CA PRO A 389 0.65 -37.95 0.73
C PRO A 389 -0.51 -37.80 1.71
N GLU A 390 -0.26 -37.38 2.97
CA GLU A 390 -1.31 -37.19 3.97
C GLU A 390 -1.37 -35.80 4.61
N ARG A 391 -2.60 -35.39 4.98
CA ARG A 391 -2.84 -34.17 5.78
C ARG A 391 -2.03 -34.18 7.09
N GLY A 392 -1.94 -35.32 7.78
CA GLY A 392 -1.19 -35.39 9.03
C GLY A 392 0.31 -35.09 8.90
N GLU A 393 0.90 -35.41 7.75
CA GLU A 393 2.33 -35.24 7.48
C GLU A 393 2.64 -33.81 7.06
N ALA A 394 1.79 -33.22 6.24
CA ALA A 394 1.88 -31.80 5.89
C ALA A 394 1.76 -30.88 7.13
N ASP A 395 0.85 -31.17 8.08
CA ASP A 395 0.76 -30.40 9.33
C ASP A 395 2.01 -30.58 10.19
N TYR A 396 2.58 -31.79 10.21
CA TYR A 396 3.82 -32.08 10.94
C TYR A 396 5.01 -31.33 10.35
N PHE A 397 5.17 -31.37 9.02
CA PHE A 397 6.19 -30.65 8.29
C PHE A 397 6.09 -29.14 8.53
N LEU A 398 4.91 -28.54 8.33
CA LEU A 398 4.72 -27.10 8.50
C LEU A 398 5.09 -26.66 9.93
N ASN A 399 4.67 -27.42 10.95
CA ASN A 399 5.04 -27.12 12.33
C ASN A 399 6.56 -27.16 12.54
N GLY A 400 7.23 -28.23 12.11
CA GLY A 400 8.68 -28.38 12.25
C GLY A 400 9.46 -27.32 11.47
N LEU A 401 9.02 -27.00 10.27
CA LEU A 401 9.58 -25.93 9.43
C LEU A 401 9.51 -24.57 10.12
N TRP A 402 8.31 -24.20 10.61
CA TRP A 402 8.15 -22.93 11.31
C TRP A 402 8.94 -22.89 12.62
N GLU A 403 8.98 -24.00 13.37
CA GLU A 403 9.85 -24.10 14.55
C GLU A 403 11.33 -23.86 14.17
N TYR A 404 11.82 -24.49 13.11
CA TYR A 404 13.18 -24.29 12.60
C TYR A 404 13.45 -22.83 12.21
N LEU A 405 12.61 -22.24 11.36
CA LEU A 405 12.77 -20.86 10.90
C LEU A 405 12.75 -19.88 12.07
N LEU A 406 11.83 -20.04 13.03
CA LEU A 406 11.76 -19.15 14.20
C LEU A 406 13.00 -19.24 15.09
N HIS A 407 13.59 -20.42 15.28
CA HIS A 407 14.84 -20.55 16.02
C HIS A 407 16.00 -19.91 15.27
N CYS A 408 16.08 -20.09 13.95
CA CYS A 408 17.08 -19.43 13.11
C CYS A 408 16.96 -17.91 13.19
N GLU A 409 15.75 -17.33 13.15
CA GLU A 409 15.57 -15.89 13.29
C GLU A 409 15.99 -15.36 14.66
N ILE A 410 15.71 -16.09 15.74
CA ILE A 410 16.16 -15.72 17.10
C ILE A 410 17.68 -15.73 17.17
N ALA A 411 18.30 -16.82 16.70
CA ALA A 411 19.74 -17.00 16.75
C ALA A 411 20.47 -15.95 15.88
N ALA A 412 20.02 -15.77 14.63
CA ALA A 412 20.61 -14.79 13.71
C ALA A 412 20.44 -13.36 14.23
N ALA A 413 19.28 -13.00 14.80
CA ALA A 413 19.08 -11.69 15.41
C ALA A 413 20.00 -11.46 16.61
N ALA A 414 20.19 -12.47 17.47
CA ALA A 414 21.08 -12.39 18.61
C ALA A 414 22.54 -12.14 18.20
N VAL A 415 23.02 -12.89 17.20
CA VAL A 415 24.40 -12.77 16.69
C VAL A 415 24.59 -11.44 15.97
N ARG A 416 23.68 -11.02 15.08
CA ARG A 416 23.74 -9.72 14.40
C ARG A 416 23.79 -8.55 15.39
N GLU A 417 22.96 -8.56 16.43
CA GLU A 417 22.97 -7.51 17.46
C GLU A 417 24.29 -7.49 18.24
N ALA A 418 24.91 -8.65 18.46
CA ALA A 418 26.19 -8.76 19.15
C ALA A 418 27.37 -8.32 18.28
N GLU A 419 27.38 -8.65 16.98
CA GLU A 419 28.39 -8.20 16.01
C GLU A 419 28.35 -6.70 15.77
N GLY A 420 27.16 -6.11 15.78
CA GLY A 420 26.98 -4.65 15.63
C GLY A 420 27.46 -3.83 16.83
N LYS A 421 27.83 -4.45 17.96
CA LYS A 421 28.36 -3.73 19.13
C LYS A 421 29.83 -3.37 18.92
N PRO A 422 30.30 -2.20 19.40
CA PRO A 422 31.72 -1.83 19.29
C PRO A 422 32.70 -2.85 19.89
N ALA A 423 32.26 -3.58 20.93
CA ALA A 423 33.05 -4.63 21.57
C ALA A 423 33.04 -5.96 20.79
N GLY A 424 32.16 -6.10 19.79
CA GLY A 424 31.94 -7.33 19.05
C GLY A 424 31.50 -8.51 19.92
N ILE A 425 31.70 -9.72 19.38
CA ILE A 425 31.49 -10.97 20.10
C ILE A 425 32.80 -11.42 20.75
N ALA A 426 32.79 -11.61 22.07
CA ALA A 426 33.95 -12.11 22.79
C ALA A 426 34.22 -13.59 22.44
N SER A 427 35.46 -13.90 22.06
CA SER A 427 35.84 -15.27 21.71
C SER A 427 35.65 -16.25 22.88
N GLY A 428 35.10 -17.42 22.60
CA GLY A 428 34.79 -18.45 23.60
C GLY A 428 33.55 -18.16 24.46
N SER A 429 32.82 -17.08 24.19
CA SER A 429 31.53 -16.82 24.84
C SER A 429 30.42 -17.72 24.29
N ALA A 430 29.30 -17.84 25.02
CA ALA A 430 28.11 -18.55 24.52
C ALA A 430 27.57 -17.97 23.20
N MET A 431 27.75 -16.65 22.98
CA MET A 431 27.37 -16.01 21.72
C MET A 431 28.32 -16.38 20.58
N ASP A 432 29.63 -16.55 20.85
CA ASP A 432 30.61 -17.02 19.87
C ASP A 432 30.34 -18.47 19.47
N ALA A 433 29.95 -19.33 20.42
CA ALA A 433 29.52 -20.69 20.14
C ALA A 433 28.24 -20.73 19.28
N LEU A 434 27.27 -19.84 19.55
CA LEU A 434 26.07 -19.72 18.73
C LEU A 434 26.40 -19.24 17.31
N ARG A 435 27.28 -18.24 17.15
CA ARG A 435 27.75 -17.76 15.85
C ARG A 435 28.42 -18.87 15.05
N ALA A 436 29.40 -19.56 15.65
CA ALA A 436 30.12 -20.66 14.98
C ALA A 436 29.18 -21.79 14.56
N TYR A 437 28.16 -22.08 15.37
CA TYR A 437 27.16 -23.08 15.04
C TYR A 437 26.25 -22.66 13.86
N LEU A 438 25.85 -21.39 13.78
CA LEU A 438 25.11 -20.88 12.62
C LEU A 438 25.94 -20.91 11.34
N GLU A 439 27.24 -20.61 11.43
CA GLU A 439 28.19 -20.71 10.31
C GLU A 439 28.31 -22.16 9.81
N ASP A 440 28.42 -23.14 10.71
CA ASP A 440 28.47 -24.58 10.37
C ASP A 440 27.18 -25.07 9.71
N LEU A 441 26.02 -24.59 10.19
CA LEU A 441 24.73 -24.87 9.57
C LEU A 441 24.50 -24.16 8.22
N GLY A 442 25.41 -23.29 7.79
CA GLY A 442 25.22 -22.48 6.59
C GLY A 442 24.12 -21.43 6.72
N VAL A 443 23.69 -21.11 7.95
CA VAL A 443 22.69 -20.08 8.21
C VAL A 443 23.35 -18.71 8.09
N GLY A 444 23.28 -18.12 6.90
CA GLY A 444 23.83 -16.80 6.65
C GLY A 444 23.15 -15.73 7.51
N LEU A 445 23.94 -15.03 8.34
CA LEU A 445 23.45 -13.90 9.15
C LEU A 445 22.86 -12.79 8.27
N GLU A 446 23.38 -12.64 7.05
CA GLU A 446 22.88 -11.67 6.08
C GLU A 446 21.68 -12.16 5.25
N GLN A 447 21.37 -13.46 5.29
CA GLN A 447 20.23 -14.01 4.57
C GLN A 447 18.92 -13.75 5.33
N ASP A 448 17.89 -13.34 4.61
CA ASP A 448 16.53 -13.20 5.16
C ASP A 448 15.86 -14.57 5.30
N MET A 449 14.80 -14.62 6.11
CA MET A 449 13.98 -15.83 6.33
C MET A 449 13.55 -16.48 5.00
N ALA A 450 13.31 -15.67 3.98
CA ALA A 450 12.95 -16.07 2.63
C ALA A 450 13.94 -17.05 2.01
N VAL A 451 15.23 -16.73 2.11
CA VAL A 451 16.32 -17.52 1.50
C VAL A 451 16.45 -18.86 2.24
N ARG A 452 16.32 -18.84 3.57
CA ARG A 452 16.30 -20.06 4.40
C ARG A 452 15.13 -20.96 4.03
N LEU A 453 13.94 -20.39 3.90
CA LEU A 453 12.75 -21.12 3.50
C LEU A 453 12.91 -21.74 2.11
N GLU A 454 13.39 -20.96 1.13
CA GLU A 454 13.62 -21.43 -0.25
C GLU A 454 14.63 -22.59 -0.29
N GLY A 455 15.71 -22.51 0.50
CA GLY A 455 16.67 -23.61 0.64
C GLY A 455 16.04 -24.89 1.17
N VAL A 456 15.30 -24.80 2.29
CA VAL A 456 14.62 -25.97 2.87
C VAL A 456 13.58 -26.57 1.92
N VAL A 457 12.85 -25.72 1.19
CA VAL A 457 11.89 -26.16 0.17
C VAL A 457 12.61 -26.86 -0.99
N GLN A 458 13.71 -26.32 -1.49
CA GLN A 458 14.49 -26.93 -2.58
C GLN A 458 15.10 -28.28 -2.18
N ASP A 459 15.68 -28.37 -0.99
CA ASP A 459 16.26 -29.62 -0.45
C ASP A 459 15.18 -30.69 -0.31
N LEU A 460 14.02 -30.30 0.21
CA LEU A 460 12.87 -31.20 0.32
C LEU A 460 12.40 -31.67 -1.06
N LEU A 461 12.17 -30.75 -2.00
CA LEU A 461 11.74 -31.07 -3.37
C LEU A 461 12.72 -32.02 -4.06
N ALA A 462 14.03 -31.84 -3.86
CA ALA A 462 15.06 -32.74 -4.38
C ALA A 462 15.03 -34.13 -3.72
N GLY A 463 14.67 -34.21 -2.44
CA GLY A 463 14.55 -35.45 -1.68
C GLY A 463 13.25 -36.22 -1.90
N LEU A 464 12.17 -35.56 -2.32
CA LEU A 464 10.83 -36.16 -2.50
C LEU A 464 10.80 -37.43 -3.38
N PRO A 465 11.57 -37.56 -4.48
CA PRO A 465 11.60 -38.80 -5.27
C PRO A 465 12.11 -40.02 -4.50
N SER A 466 12.84 -39.81 -3.40
CA SER A 466 13.36 -40.85 -2.52
C SER A 466 12.54 -40.99 -1.23
N MET A 467 11.36 -40.36 -1.15
CA MET A 467 10.51 -40.42 0.04
C MET A 467 10.08 -41.87 0.31
N PRO A 468 10.32 -42.39 1.53
CA PRO A 468 9.93 -43.75 1.87
C PRO A 468 8.42 -43.85 2.13
N ASP A 469 7.85 -45.02 1.83
CA ASP A 469 6.44 -45.31 2.12
C ASP A 469 6.17 -45.49 3.63
N GLY A 470 5.00 -45.03 4.07
CA GLY A 470 4.47 -45.23 5.43
C GLY A 470 4.74 -44.07 6.39
N VAL A 471 3.70 -43.66 7.13
CA VAL A 471 3.66 -42.44 7.97
C VAL A 471 4.87 -42.25 8.88
N GLY A 472 5.35 -43.32 9.51
CA GLY A 472 6.53 -43.25 10.39
C GLY A 472 7.83 -42.94 9.66
N ASN A 473 8.00 -43.51 8.46
CA ASN A 473 9.19 -43.30 7.63
C ASN A 473 9.17 -41.92 6.97
N VAL A 474 8.00 -41.47 6.51
CA VAL A 474 7.81 -40.10 5.98
C VAL A 474 8.19 -39.06 7.04
N ARG A 475 7.74 -39.22 8.30
CA ARG A 475 8.12 -38.30 9.38
C ARG A 475 9.62 -38.29 9.68
N ASN A 476 10.28 -39.45 9.63
CA ASN A 476 11.73 -39.52 9.81
C ASN A 476 12.47 -38.81 8.67
N PHE A 477 12.05 -39.04 7.43
CA PHE A 477 12.56 -38.33 6.26
C PHE A 477 12.37 -36.81 6.40
N LEU A 478 11.17 -36.34 6.76
CA LEU A 478 10.90 -34.91 6.99
C LEU A 478 11.78 -34.32 8.11
N ASN A 479 12.04 -35.08 9.18
CA ASN A 479 12.94 -34.64 10.25
C ASN A 479 14.40 -34.54 9.81
N GLU A 480 14.86 -35.43 8.92
CA GLU A 480 16.19 -35.35 8.33
C GLU A 480 16.33 -34.11 7.46
N GLN A 481 15.33 -33.83 6.61
CA GLN A 481 15.29 -32.65 5.73
C GLN A 481 15.16 -31.32 6.50
N LEU A 482 14.41 -31.31 7.61
CA LEU A 482 14.29 -30.15 8.50
C LEU A 482 15.46 -30.00 9.48
N HIS A 483 16.45 -30.90 9.41
CA HIS A 483 17.57 -30.96 10.34
C HIS A 483 17.11 -30.94 11.81
N THR A 484 16.05 -31.66 12.19
CA THR A 484 15.43 -31.58 13.53
C THR A 484 16.40 -31.90 14.69
N SER A 485 17.48 -32.67 14.44
CA SER A 485 18.57 -32.86 15.41
C SER A 485 19.27 -31.54 15.77
N THR A 486 19.40 -30.62 14.81
CA THR A 486 20.03 -29.31 14.97
C THR A 486 19.19 -28.34 15.78
N LEU A 487 17.85 -28.51 15.80
CA LEU A 487 16.94 -27.71 16.62
C LEU A 487 17.24 -27.83 18.11
N ARG A 488 17.59 -29.04 18.57
CA ARG A 488 17.91 -29.27 19.99
C ARG A 488 19.17 -28.53 20.40
N ASP A 489 20.22 -28.61 19.59
CA ASP A 489 21.50 -27.95 19.86
C ASP A 489 21.36 -26.43 19.72
N MET A 490 20.64 -25.95 18.70
CA MET A 490 20.30 -24.54 18.55
C MET A 490 19.53 -24.01 19.75
N ARG A 491 18.49 -24.73 20.21
CA ARG A 491 17.71 -24.36 21.41
C ARG A 491 18.57 -24.26 22.66
N ARG A 492 19.54 -25.17 22.84
CA ARG A 492 20.51 -25.12 23.94
C ARG A 492 21.39 -23.88 23.85
N LEU A 493 22.04 -23.66 22.70
CA LEU A 493 22.95 -22.54 22.46
C LEU A 493 22.25 -21.18 22.58
N ILE A 494 21.03 -21.04 22.06
CA ILE A 494 20.21 -19.83 22.26
C ILE A 494 19.94 -19.62 23.75
N GLY A 495 19.64 -20.68 24.50
CA GLY A 495 19.43 -20.61 25.95
C GLY A 495 20.65 -20.09 26.70
N GLU A 496 21.85 -20.59 26.36
CA GLU A 496 23.12 -20.17 26.95
C GLU A 496 23.46 -18.72 26.56
N ALA A 497 23.22 -18.32 25.31
CA ALA A 497 23.54 -17.00 24.80
C ALA A 497 22.56 -15.89 25.26
N LEU A 498 21.28 -16.21 25.43
CA LEU A 498 20.21 -15.23 25.71
C LEU A 498 19.59 -15.35 27.11
N GLY A 499 20.04 -16.28 27.96
CA GLY A 499 19.47 -16.50 29.29
C GLY A 499 19.54 -15.28 30.23
N SER A 500 20.44 -14.33 29.96
CA SER A 500 20.58 -13.07 30.71
C SER A 500 19.72 -11.91 30.19
N ARG A 501 19.05 -12.08 29.04
CA ARG A 501 18.15 -11.08 28.49
C ARG A 501 16.87 -10.99 29.31
N GLU A 502 16.31 -9.79 29.41
CA GLU A 502 15.00 -9.61 30.04
C GLU A 502 13.89 -10.18 29.16
N ARG A 503 13.99 -10.00 27.84
CA ARG A 503 13.00 -10.46 26.88
C ARG A 503 13.59 -10.69 25.49
N VAL A 504 13.08 -11.69 24.79
CA VAL A 504 13.27 -11.89 23.35
C VAL A 504 11.90 -11.77 22.69
N ALA A 505 11.67 -10.67 21.97
CA ALA A 505 10.38 -10.34 21.37
C ALA A 505 10.41 -10.57 19.86
N LEU A 506 9.57 -11.48 19.38
CA LEU A 506 9.34 -11.71 17.95
C LEU A 506 8.00 -11.11 17.56
N LEU A 507 8.02 -10.27 16.53
CA LEU A 507 6.83 -9.64 15.97
C LEU A 507 6.71 -10.05 14.49
N ILE A 508 5.64 -10.74 14.12
CA ILE A 508 5.45 -11.32 12.80
C ILE A 508 4.25 -10.64 12.13
N ASP A 509 4.44 -9.98 11.00
CA ASP A 509 3.38 -9.30 10.23
C ASP A 509 3.51 -9.63 8.75
N ASN A 510 2.65 -9.04 7.90
CA ASN A 510 2.73 -9.14 6.44
C ASN A 510 2.41 -10.53 5.86
N LEU A 511 1.69 -11.36 6.62
CA LEU A 511 1.24 -12.69 6.21
C LEU A 511 0.10 -12.66 5.18
N ASP A 512 -0.47 -11.48 4.95
CA ASP A 512 -1.55 -11.25 3.99
C ASP A 512 -1.09 -11.03 2.56
N LYS A 513 0.22 -10.87 2.29
CA LYS A 513 0.72 -10.67 0.92
C LYS A 513 0.52 -11.87 -0.01
N ALA A 514 0.35 -13.07 0.52
CA ALA A 514 0.01 -14.24 -0.29
C ALA A 514 -1.50 -14.35 -0.60
N TRP A 515 -2.36 -13.56 0.05
CA TRP A 515 -3.81 -13.56 -0.12
C TRP A 515 -4.25 -12.62 -1.25
N GLU A 516 -3.95 -12.98 -2.50
CA GLU A 516 -4.46 -12.30 -3.70
C GLU A 516 -5.38 -13.20 -4.54
N ARG A 517 -6.06 -12.61 -5.51
CA ARG A 517 -7.04 -13.27 -6.38
C ARG A 517 -6.46 -14.52 -7.06
N GLY A 518 -7.15 -15.65 -6.91
CA GLY A 518 -6.74 -16.94 -7.47
C GLY A 518 -5.84 -17.79 -6.56
N ALA A 519 -5.49 -17.29 -5.38
CA ALA A 519 -4.75 -18.07 -4.39
C ALA A 519 -5.59 -19.20 -3.78
N ASP A 520 -4.94 -20.31 -3.42
CA ASP A 520 -5.58 -21.40 -2.68
C ASP A 520 -5.67 -21.02 -1.19
N TYR A 521 -6.74 -20.29 -0.86
CA TYR A 521 -6.93 -19.74 0.47
C TYR A 521 -7.05 -20.79 1.57
N GLU A 522 -7.58 -21.98 1.28
CA GLU A 522 -7.72 -23.07 2.24
C GLU A 522 -6.36 -23.69 2.59
N ARG A 523 -5.47 -23.83 1.59
CA ARG A 523 -4.11 -24.31 1.83
C ARG A 523 -3.24 -23.23 2.45
N LEU A 524 -3.36 -21.98 2.03
CA LEU A 524 -2.65 -20.86 2.65
C LEU A 524 -3.07 -20.69 4.11
N SER A 525 -4.36 -20.79 4.45
CA SER A 525 -4.82 -20.74 5.84
C SER A 525 -4.23 -21.86 6.68
N ARG A 526 -3.98 -23.01 6.07
CA ARG A 526 -3.28 -24.13 6.72
C ARG A 526 -1.79 -23.84 6.96
N VAL A 527 -1.10 -23.20 6.02
CA VAL A 527 0.30 -22.75 6.20
C VAL A 527 0.41 -21.79 7.39
N ILE A 528 -0.48 -20.78 7.47
CA ILE A 528 -0.54 -19.85 8.62
C ILE A 528 -0.94 -20.58 9.90
N PHE A 529 -1.85 -21.54 9.84
CA PHE A 529 -2.22 -22.34 11.01
C PHE A 529 -1.02 -23.10 11.60
N GLY A 530 -0.15 -23.64 10.73
CA GLY A 530 1.13 -24.23 11.13
C GLY A 530 2.03 -23.22 11.85
N LEU A 531 2.12 -21.98 11.36
CA LEU A 531 2.89 -20.92 12.02
C LEU A 531 2.32 -20.61 13.42
N LEU A 532 1.00 -20.44 13.56
CA LEU A 532 0.37 -20.17 14.85
C LEU A 532 0.61 -21.29 15.87
N SER A 533 0.59 -22.54 15.41
CA SER A 533 0.86 -23.72 16.21
C SER A 533 2.34 -23.76 16.65
N ALA A 534 3.27 -23.56 15.71
CA ALA A 534 4.71 -23.50 15.98
C ALA A 534 5.06 -22.37 16.95
N VAL A 535 4.48 -21.17 16.79
CA VAL A 535 4.67 -20.04 17.70
C VAL A 535 4.30 -20.44 19.15
N GLY A 536 3.18 -21.14 19.34
CA GLY A 536 2.75 -21.68 20.64
C GLY A 536 3.69 -22.74 21.22
N HIS A 537 4.35 -23.52 20.35
CA HIS A 537 5.33 -24.54 20.75
C HIS A 537 6.66 -23.89 21.15
N VAL A 538 7.19 -23.01 20.31
CA VAL A 538 8.43 -22.25 20.54
C VAL A 538 8.38 -21.50 21.86
N ALA A 539 7.33 -20.72 22.11
CA ALA A 539 7.18 -19.99 23.38
C ALA A 539 7.21 -20.92 24.60
N ARG A 540 6.49 -22.06 24.53
CA ARG A 540 6.47 -23.05 25.60
C ARG A 540 7.83 -23.69 25.79
N ASP A 541 8.53 -24.02 24.71
CA ASP A 541 9.83 -24.67 24.82
C ASP A 541 10.92 -23.75 25.40
N PHE A 542 10.91 -22.47 25.04
CA PHE A 542 11.81 -21.46 25.61
C PHE A 542 11.53 -21.15 27.08
N SER A 543 10.29 -21.32 27.55
CA SER A 543 9.94 -21.15 28.97
C SER A 543 10.41 -22.27 29.90
N ARG A 544 10.84 -23.42 29.35
CA ARG A 544 11.31 -24.58 30.12
C ARG A 544 12.77 -24.45 30.53
N GLU A 545 13.08 -24.96 31.72
CA GLU A 545 14.43 -25.06 32.27
C GLU A 545 14.70 -26.52 32.68
N ASN A 546 15.81 -27.09 32.22
CA ASN A 546 16.28 -28.41 32.66
C ASN A 546 17.79 -28.53 32.41
N ALA A 547 18.37 -29.70 32.72
CA ALA A 547 19.81 -29.94 32.67
C ALA A 547 20.50 -29.63 31.32
N TRP A 548 19.76 -29.61 30.21
CA TRP A 548 20.33 -29.37 28.87
C TRP A 548 19.87 -28.06 28.22
N ARG A 549 18.97 -27.28 28.83
CA ARG A 549 18.51 -25.99 28.29
C ARG A 549 18.13 -25.00 29.38
N ALA A 550 18.59 -23.75 29.20
CA ALA A 550 18.20 -22.62 30.02
C ALA A 550 16.86 -22.01 29.56
N LYS A 551 16.17 -21.38 30.51
CA LYS A 551 14.95 -20.60 30.25
C LYS A 551 15.29 -19.29 29.56
N VAL A 552 14.48 -18.91 28.57
CA VAL A 552 14.54 -17.60 27.91
C VAL A 552 13.12 -17.03 27.87
N ASN A 553 12.96 -15.76 28.23
CA ASN A 553 11.67 -15.07 28.15
C ASN A 553 11.36 -14.70 26.70
N VAL A 554 10.86 -15.66 25.93
CA VAL A 554 10.46 -15.44 24.54
C VAL A 554 8.97 -15.06 24.49
N THR A 555 8.67 -13.94 23.83
CA THR A 555 7.30 -13.53 23.48
C THR A 555 7.16 -13.47 21.98
N LEU A 556 6.12 -14.07 21.43
CA LEU A 556 5.82 -14.02 20.00
C LEU A 556 4.45 -13.38 19.77
N THR A 557 4.37 -12.37 18.91
CA THR A 557 3.11 -11.75 18.51
C THR A 557 2.94 -11.84 17.00
N VAL A 558 1.84 -12.44 16.54
CA VAL A 558 1.51 -12.58 15.11
C VAL A 558 0.39 -11.62 14.76
N PHE A 559 0.64 -10.75 13.78
CA PHE A 559 -0.32 -9.78 13.26
C PHE A 559 -1.02 -10.36 12.04
N LEU A 560 -2.36 -10.41 12.07
CA LEU A 560 -3.17 -11.03 11.02
C LEU A 560 -4.35 -10.15 10.63
N ARG A 561 -4.74 -10.22 9.35
CA ARG A 561 -6.02 -9.66 8.93
C ARG A 561 -7.18 -10.48 9.52
N ALA A 562 -8.30 -9.79 9.79
CA ALA A 562 -9.46 -10.40 10.43
C ALA A 562 -10.16 -11.47 9.58
N ASP A 563 -10.23 -11.27 8.27
CA ASP A 563 -10.77 -12.22 7.30
C ASP A 563 -9.88 -13.46 7.19
N ILE A 564 -8.57 -13.28 7.05
CA ILE A 564 -7.58 -14.38 7.04
C ILE A 564 -7.66 -15.19 8.34
N PHE A 565 -7.67 -14.51 9.49
CA PHE A 565 -7.79 -15.16 10.78
C PHE A 565 -9.07 -15.99 10.90
N SER A 566 -10.19 -15.49 10.37
CA SER A 566 -11.47 -16.22 10.37
C SER A 566 -11.39 -17.52 9.57
N MET A 567 -10.63 -17.55 8.46
CA MET A 567 -10.39 -18.78 7.69
C MET A 567 -9.46 -19.73 8.44
N VAL A 568 -8.35 -19.22 8.98
CA VAL A 568 -7.38 -20.00 9.78
C VAL A 568 -8.06 -20.70 10.97
N LEU A 569 -9.04 -20.05 11.59
CA LEU A 569 -9.79 -20.58 12.72
C LEU A 569 -10.56 -21.87 12.36
N ARG A 570 -10.92 -22.09 11.10
CA ARG A 570 -11.62 -23.30 10.63
C ARG A 570 -10.76 -24.56 10.76
N HIS A 571 -9.44 -24.41 10.81
CA HIS A 571 -8.51 -25.51 11.03
C HIS A 571 -8.21 -25.78 12.52
N ALA A 572 -8.57 -24.86 13.40
CA ALA A 572 -8.32 -24.99 14.83
C ALA A 572 -9.31 -25.96 15.47
N ARG A 573 -8.80 -26.98 16.18
CA ARG A 573 -9.63 -27.90 16.98
C ARG A 573 -10.18 -27.25 18.25
N GLU A 574 -9.41 -26.34 18.84
CA GLU A 574 -9.75 -25.63 20.08
C GLU A 574 -9.51 -24.11 19.89
N PRO A 575 -10.38 -23.41 19.13
CA PRO A 575 -10.25 -21.98 18.81
C PRO A 575 -10.16 -21.06 20.04
N ASP A 576 -10.83 -21.44 21.13
CA ASP A 576 -10.98 -20.70 22.37
C ASP A 576 -9.68 -20.59 23.18
N LYS A 577 -8.69 -21.44 22.91
CA LYS A 577 -7.38 -21.44 23.60
C LYS A 577 -6.38 -20.44 23.01
N MET A 578 -6.73 -19.74 21.94
CA MET A 578 -5.86 -18.75 21.30
C MET A 578 -5.99 -17.38 21.99
N ASP A 579 -4.87 -16.79 22.43
CA ASP A 579 -4.85 -15.43 23.00
C ASP A 579 -4.93 -14.38 21.89
N VAL A 580 -6.16 -14.02 21.52
CA VAL A 580 -6.47 -13.08 20.44
C VAL A 580 -6.72 -11.66 21.00
N LEU A 581 -5.99 -10.69 20.45
CA LEU A 581 -6.17 -9.25 20.64
C LEU A 581 -6.77 -8.69 19.35
N GLN A 582 -8.03 -8.26 19.37
CA GLN A 582 -8.67 -7.69 18.19
C GLN A 582 -8.68 -6.16 18.26
N ILE A 583 -7.98 -5.47 17.35
CA ILE A 583 -8.02 -4.02 17.24
C ILE A 583 -9.24 -3.57 16.45
N ARG A 584 -9.97 -2.60 17.01
CA ARG A 584 -11.12 -1.93 16.38
C ARG A 584 -11.09 -0.45 16.79
N TRP A 585 -11.71 0.40 15.97
CA TRP A 585 -11.80 1.85 16.23
C TRP A 585 -13.27 2.33 16.30
N PRO A 586 -14.14 1.72 17.12
CA PRO A 586 -15.53 2.14 17.21
C PRO A 586 -15.70 3.50 17.93
N ASP A 587 -14.74 3.85 18.80
CA ASP A 587 -14.75 5.12 19.50
C ASP A 587 -14.27 6.24 18.58
N ARG A 588 -15.21 7.11 18.18
CA ARG A 588 -14.98 8.29 17.35
C ARG A 588 -14.02 9.29 18.00
N GLN A 589 -13.99 9.37 19.34
CA GLN A 589 -13.06 10.25 20.05
C GLN A 589 -11.64 9.71 19.98
N LEU A 590 -11.45 8.40 20.20
CA LEU A 590 -10.15 7.78 20.05
C LEU A 590 -9.64 7.87 18.60
N LEU A 591 -10.52 7.66 17.62
CA LEU A 591 -10.18 7.79 16.20
C LEU A 591 -9.79 9.22 15.82
N SER A 592 -10.46 10.25 16.36
CA SER A 592 -10.09 11.65 16.06
C SER A 592 -8.69 12.01 16.57
N ARG A 593 -8.23 11.39 17.67
CA ARG A 593 -6.87 11.60 18.18
C ARG A 593 -5.79 11.26 17.17
N VAL A 594 -6.05 10.31 16.26
CA VAL A 594 -5.09 9.94 15.22
C VAL A 594 -4.65 11.16 14.42
N ILE A 595 -5.59 12.02 14.02
CA ILE A 595 -5.28 13.20 13.21
C ILE A 595 -4.88 14.40 14.07
N GLU A 596 -5.44 14.50 15.28
CA GLU A 596 -5.12 15.57 16.24
C GLU A 596 -3.66 15.47 16.72
N ASP A 597 -3.17 14.28 17.06
CA ASP A 597 -1.78 14.06 17.51
C ASP A 597 -0.79 14.27 16.35
N ARG A 598 -1.16 13.91 15.12
CA ARG A 598 -0.38 14.20 13.91
C ARG A 598 -0.26 15.70 13.65
N TYR A 599 -1.35 16.43 13.81
CA TYR A 599 -1.34 17.88 13.71
C TYR A 599 -0.47 18.53 14.78
N ALA A 600 -0.55 18.03 16.02
CA ALA A 600 0.28 18.51 17.12
C ALA A 600 1.78 18.29 16.84
N ALA A 601 2.16 17.12 16.33
CA ALA A 601 3.55 16.82 15.99
C ALA A 601 4.10 17.71 14.85
N VAL A 602 3.24 18.12 13.91
CA VAL A 602 3.63 18.98 12.77
C VAL A 602 3.69 20.47 13.16
N THR A 603 2.78 20.94 14.01
CA THR A 603 2.60 22.39 14.28
C THR A 603 3.02 22.83 15.68
N ASP A 604 3.44 21.90 16.53
CA ASP A 604 3.76 22.12 17.95
C ASP A 604 2.59 22.79 18.73
N ALA A 605 1.36 22.61 18.23
CA ALA A 605 0.12 23.16 18.78
C ALA A 605 -0.78 22.07 19.38
N ASP A 606 -1.76 22.47 20.18
CA ASP A 606 -2.73 21.53 20.75
C ASP A 606 -3.57 20.86 19.65
N GLY A 607 -3.59 19.52 19.64
CA GLY A 607 -4.17 18.69 18.57
C GLY A 607 -5.61 19.04 18.20
N PRO A 608 -6.55 19.16 19.17
CA PRO A 608 -7.94 19.54 18.90
C PRO A 608 -8.12 20.90 18.24
N LEU A 609 -7.12 21.81 18.32
CA LEU A 609 -7.18 23.09 17.61
C LEU A 609 -7.16 22.92 16.08
N LEU A 610 -6.73 21.76 15.57
CA LEU A 610 -6.84 21.34 14.17
C LEU A 610 -8.20 21.73 13.58
N TRP A 611 -9.28 21.29 14.21
CA TRP A 611 -10.64 21.45 13.69
C TRP A 611 -11.11 22.91 13.62
N LYS A 612 -10.50 23.79 14.42
CA LYS A 612 -10.82 25.21 14.47
C LYS A 612 -9.90 26.06 13.58
N ARG A 613 -8.62 25.67 13.48
CA ARG A 613 -7.59 26.42 12.74
C ARG A 613 -7.49 25.99 11.29
N LEU A 614 -7.58 24.69 11.04
CA LEU A 614 -7.35 24.10 9.72
C LEU A 614 -8.63 23.93 8.91
N PHE A 615 -9.75 23.57 9.56
CA PHE A 615 -11.01 23.30 8.87
C PHE A 615 -12.01 24.42 9.10
N SER A 616 -12.89 24.63 8.12
CA SER A 616 -14.12 25.41 8.32
C SER A 616 -15.01 24.75 9.39
N PRO A 617 -15.75 25.53 10.21
CA PRO A 617 -16.47 24.98 11.37
C PRO A 617 -17.48 23.89 11.02
N THR A 618 -18.09 24.01 9.84
CA THR A 618 -19.12 23.09 9.36
C THR A 618 -18.87 22.66 7.92
N VAL A 619 -19.31 21.45 7.60
CA VAL A 619 -19.36 20.88 6.25
C VAL A 619 -20.77 20.33 6.06
N ARG A 620 -21.51 20.84 5.06
CA ARG A 620 -22.92 20.48 4.79
C ARG A 620 -23.81 20.56 6.05
N GLY A 621 -23.59 21.59 6.88
CA GLY A 621 -24.36 21.83 8.11
C GLY A 621 -23.98 20.98 9.32
N MET A 622 -23.04 20.04 9.21
CA MET A 622 -22.50 19.26 10.32
C MET A 622 -21.14 19.82 10.76
N ALA A 623 -20.79 19.74 12.06
CA ALA A 623 -19.46 20.11 12.52
C ALA A 623 -18.37 19.33 11.76
N ALA A 624 -17.31 19.99 11.29
CA ALA A 624 -16.33 19.37 10.38
C ALA A 624 -15.74 18.06 10.93
N ARG A 625 -15.37 18.03 12.22
CA ARG A 625 -14.91 16.81 12.91
C ARG A 625 -15.92 15.66 12.79
N GLU A 626 -17.19 15.93 13.06
CA GLU A 626 -18.23 14.91 13.01
C GLU A 626 -18.57 14.48 11.59
N TYR A 627 -18.50 15.41 10.63
CA TYR A 627 -18.66 15.11 9.21
C TYR A 627 -17.57 14.15 8.73
N MET A 628 -16.30 14.45 9.03
CA MET A 628 -15.16 13.62 8.62
C MET A 628 -15.25 12.22 9.22
N LEU A 629 -15.56 12.12 10.53
CA LEU A 629 -15.70 10.84 11.23
C LEU A 629 -16.93 10.03 10.78
N TRP A 630 -18.01 10.69 10.35
CA TRP A 630 -19.18 10.03 9.78
C TRP A 630 -18.93 9.54 8.35
N ARG A 631 -18.14 10.28 7.55
CA ARG A 631 -17.85 9.93 6.16
C ARG A 631 -16.92 8.73 6.03
N VAL A 632 -15.92 8.60 6.91
CA VAL A 632 -14.88 7.56 6.79
C VAL A 632 -15.29 6.24 7.40
N LEU A 633 -14.77 5.13 6.87
CA LEU A 633 -14.74 3.86 7.60
C LEU A 633 -13.96 4.08 8.92
N PRO A 634 -14.38 3.47 10.05
CA PRO A 634 -13.74 3.67 11.35
C PRO A 634 -12.36 3.00 11.42
N ARG A 635 -11.38 3.62 10.76
CA ARG A 635 -10.02 3.15 10.54
C ARG A 635 -9.07 4.36 10.48
N PRO A 636 -7.93 4.33 11.18
CA PRO A 636 -6.94 5.41 11.14
C PRO A 636 -6.52 5.81 9.72
N ARG A 637 -6.26 4.80 8.86
CA ARG A 637 -5.86 5.01 7.46
C ARG A 637 -6.86 5.87 6.67
N ASP A 638 -8.14 5.57 6.83
CA ASP A 638 -9.23 6.20 6.10
C ASP A 638 -9.41 7.66 6.52
N LEU A 639 -9.31 7.94 7.83
CA LEU A 639 -9.34 9.32 8.35
C LEU A 639 -8.15 10.15 7.86
N VAL A 640 -6.93 9.60 7.95
CA VAL A 640 -5.72 10.29 7.46
C VAL A 640 -5.81 10.58 5.97
N TYR A 641 -6.29 9.61 5.18
CA TYR A 641 -6.49 9.80 3.74
C TYR A 641 -7.46 10.95 3.43
N LEU A 642 -8.65 10.94 4.03
CA LEU A 642 -9.65 11.99 3.77
C LEU A 642 -9.17 13.38 4.19
N CYS A 643 -8.51 13.49 5.36
CA CYS A 643 -7.93 14.76 5.83
C CYS A 643 -6.84 15.27 4.88
N ASN A 644 -5.94 14.40 4.42
CA ASN A 644 -4.89 14.77 3.47
C ASN A 644 -5.45 15.11 2.08
N ALA A 645 -6.48 14.40 1.62
CA ALA A 645 -7.17 14.72 0.36
C ALA A 645 -7.82 16.11 0.42
N ALA A 646 -8.52 16.43 1.52
CA ALA A 646 -9.11 17.75 1.71
C ALA A 646 -8.06 18.87 1.84
N LEU A 647 -6.94 18.59 2.53
CA LEU A 647 -5.78 19.49 2.58
C LEU A 647 -5.19 19.77 1.20
N LEU A 648 -5.02 18.72 0.39
CA LEU A 648 -4.50 18.84 -0.97
C LEU A 648 -5.41 19.71 -1.85
N GLU A 649 -6.74 19.52 -1.78
CA GLU A 649 -7.71 20.38 -2.48
C GLU A 649 -7.62 21.85 -2.04
N ALA A 650 -7.50 22.09 -0.74
CA ALA A 650 -7.33 23.43 -0.19
C ALA A 650 -6.01 24.09 -0.65
N THR A 651 -4.91 23.33 -0.67
CA THR A 651 -3.60 23.78 -1.15
C THR A 651 -3.64 24.10 -2.65
N ASN A 652 -4.23 23.23 -3.47
CA ASN A 652 -4.41 23.44 -4.91
C ASN A 652 -5.24 24.69 -5.20
N SER A 653 -6.27 24.93 -4.38
CA SER A 653 -7.15 26.10 -4.46
C SER A 653 -6.56 27.36 -3.79
N ARG A 654 -5.37 27.25 -3.19
CA ARG A 654 -4.69 28.31 -2.42
C ARG A 654 -5.53 28.89 -1.29
N HIS A 655 -6.37 28.07 -0.67
CA HIS A 655 -7.10 28.49 0.52
C HIS A 655 -6.18 28.57 1.74
N SER A 656 -6.53 29.44 2.68
CA SER A 656 -5.79 29.59 3.95
C SER A 656 -6.28 28.66 5.06
N ARG A 657 -7.35 27.92 4.78
CA ARG A 657 -7.97 26.86 5.59
C ARG A 657 -8.72 25.93 4.64
N VAL A 658 -8.97 24.70 5.07
CA VAL A 658 -9.79 23.71 4.37
C VAL A 658 -11.25 24.14 4.46
N GLU A 659 -11.78 24.64 3.34
CA GLU A 659 -13.17 25.05 3.20
C GLU A 659 -14.09 23.85 2.92
N GLU A 660 -15.40 24.07 3.04
CA GLU A 660 -16.40 23.02 2.76
C GLU A 660 -16.24 22.43 1.36
N ALA A 661 -15.93 23.27 0.35
CA ALA A 661 -15.71 22.81 -1.02
C ALA A 661 -14.50 21.86 -1.15
N ASP A 662 -13.44 22.07 -0.35
CA ASP A 662 -12.22 21.25 -0.38
C ASP A 662 -12.49 19.87 0.23
N VAL A 663 -13.28 19.81 1.31
CA VAL A 663 -13.73 18.55 1.91
C VAL A 663 -14.61 17.77 0.93
N VAL A 664 -15.51 18.45 0.22
CA VAL A 664 -16.38 17.82 -0.80
C VAL A 664 -15.57 17.37 -2.04
N GLY A 665 -14.49 18.06 -2.39
CA GLY A 665 -13.54 17.59 -3.40
C GLY A 665 -12.81 16.32 -2.93
N GLY A 666 -12.23 16.37 -1.73
CA GLY A 666 -11.46 15.29 -1.13
C GLY A 666 -12.28 14.03 -0.85
N GLU A 667 -13.57 14.14 -0.51
CA GLU A 667 -14.43 12.97 -0.25
C GLU A 667 -14.66 12.11 -1.49
N ARG A 668 -14.61 12.68 -2.70
CA ARG A 668 -14.71 11.89 -3.94
C ARG A 668 -13.47 11.02 -4.12
N ALA A 669 -12.29 11.60 -3.94
CA ALA A 669 -11.02 10.87 -3.99
C ALA A 669 -10.95 9.80 -2.90
N TYR A 670 -11.39 10.12 -1.68
CA TYR A 670 -11.49 9.14 -0.60
C TYR A 670 -12.49 8.02 -0.90
N SER A 671 -13.67 8.36 -1.44
CA SER A 671 -14.70 7.37 -1.73
C SER A 671 -14.25 6.37 -2.79
N GLN A 672 -13.55 6.85 -3.82
CA GLN A 672 -12.90 6.00 -4.81
C GLN A 672 -11.83 5.10 -4.15
N PHE A 673 -10.95 5.67 -3.33
CA PHE A 673 -9.96 4.91 -2.59
C PHE A 673 -10.60 3.82 -1.71
N ALA A 674 -11.67 4.13 -0.99
CA ALA A 674 -12.38 3.18 -0.13
C ALA A 674 -13.01 2.05 -0.95
N PHE A 675 -13.65 2.39 -2.08
CA PHE A 675 -14.21 1.42 -3.03
C PHE A 675 -13.12 0.47 -3.56
N GLU A 676 -12.03 1.02 -4.09
CA GLU A 676 -10.91 0.23 -4.63
C GLU A 676 -10.27 -0.64 -3.55
N ALA A 677 -10.05 -0.10 -2.35
CA ALA A 677 -9.52 -0.85 -1.23
C ALA A 677 -10.46 -1.99 -0.78
N LEU A 678 -11.78 -1.79 -0.84
CA LEU A 678 -12.77 -2.81 -0.51
C LEU A 678 -12.75 -3.95 -1.52
N VAL A 679 -12.68 -3.62 -2.81
CA VAL A 679 -12.56 -4.61 -3.89
C VAL A 679 -11.30 -5.45 -3.69
N VAL A 680 -10.16 -4.81 -3.39
CA VAL A 680 -8.91 -5.53 -3.10
C VAL A 680 -8.99 -6.36 -1.80
N GLU A 681 -9.67 -5.87 -0.76
CA GLU A 681 -9.83 -6.59 0.51
C GLU A 681 -10.69 -7.85 0.35
N SER A 682 -11.70 -7.81 -0.54
CA SER A 682 -12.82 -8.74 -0.55
C SER A 682 -12.92 -9.62 -1.80
N ASP A 683 -11.94 -9.62 -2.72
CA ASP A 683 -11.97 -10.40 -3.99
C ASP A 683 -11.22 -11.76 -3.93
N PRO A 684 -11.76 -12.78 -3.23
CA PRO A 684 -11.57 -14.19 -3.56
C PRO A 684 -12.47 -14.71 -4.70
N GLU A 685 -13.67 -14.15 -4.84
CA GLU A 685 -14.70 -14.59 -5.80
C GLU A 685 -14.95 -13.47 -6.82
N ALA A 686 -14.59 -13.73 -8.08
CA ALA A 686 -14.78 -12.79 -9.18
C ALA A 686 -16.22 -12.22 -9.20
N GLY A 687 -16.37 -10.90 -9.05
CA GLY A 687 -17.63 -10.21 -9.29
C GLY A 687 -18.08 -9.21 -8.22
N LEU A 688 -17.35 -9.04 -7.11
CA LEU A 688 -17.72 -8.03 -6.11
C LEU A 688 -17.68 -6.61 -6.66
N ALA A 689 -16.68 -6.25 -7.47
CA ALA A 689 -16.60 -4.93 -8.08
C ALA A 689 -17.85 -4.61 -8.90
N ASP A 690 -18.26 -5.56 -9.76
CA ASP A 690 -19.48 -5.43 -10.55
C ASP A 690 -20.69 -5.31 -9.62
N LEU A 691 -20.76 -6.12 -8.56
CA LEU A 691 -21.87 -6.10 -7.60
C LEU A 691 -22.01 -4.73 -6.91
N LEU A 692 -20.89 -4.10 -6.56
CA LEU A 692 -20.90 -2.76 -5.97
C LEU A 692 -21.36 -1.70 -6.97
N PHE A 693 -21.01 -1.83 -8.26
CA PHE A 693 -21.48 -0.93 -9.32
C PHE A 693 -22.99 -1.00 -9.55
N ASP A 694 -23.65 -2.12 -9.24
CA ASP A 694 -25.11 -2.23 -9.33
C ASP A 694 -25.85 -1.26 -8.40
N PHE A 695 -25.17 -0.70 -7.39
CA PHE A 695 -25.73 0.30 -6.48
C PHE A 695 -25.53 1.75 -6.97
N ALA A 696 -24.82 1.97 -8.08
CA ALA A 696 -24.50 3.31 -8.57
C ALA A 696 -25.77 4.09 -8.92
N GLY A 697 -25.84 5.36 -8.47
CA GLY A 697 -27.01 6.23 -8.64
C GLY A 697 -28.26 5.83 -7.83
N GLY A 698 -28.14 4.82 -6.94
CA GLY A 698 -29.23 4.34 -6.10
C GLY A 698 -29.48 5.19 -4.85
N THR A 699 -30.36 4.70 -3.96
CA THR A 699 -30.61 5.29 -2.62
C THR A 699 -29.67 4.72 -1.57
N ALA A 700 -29.24 5.54 -0.61
CA ALA A 700 -28.35 5.09 0.46
C ALA A 700 -29.03 4.07 1.41
N THR A 701 -30.31 4.26 1.72
CA THR A 701 -31.11 3.33 2.51
C THR A 701 -32.01 2.47 1.61
N LEU A 702 -32.05 1.15 1.86
CA LEU A 702 -32.73 0.14 1.06
C LEU A 702 -33.59 -0.76 1.95
N SER A 703 -34.80 -1.11 1.51
CA SER A 703 -35.58 -2.21 2.08
C SER A 703 -35.04 -3.57 1.62
N SER A 704 -35.43 -4.66 2.29
CA SER A 704 -35.14 -6.03 1.83
C SER A 704 -35.54 -6.27 0.36
N ASP A 705 -36.66 -5.71 -0.09
CA ASP A 705 -37.16 -5.91 -1.45
C ASP A 705 -36.33 -5.12 -2.47
N GLN A 706 -35.96 -3.88 -2.13
CA GLN A 706 -35.08 -3.05 -2.97
C GLN A 706 -33.69 -3.68 -3.09
N LEU A 707 -33.13 -4.17 -1.98
CA LEU A 707 -31.84 -4.87 -1.99
C LEU A 707 -31.92 -6.13 -2.85
N ALA A 708 -32.98 -6.94 -2.70
CA ALA A 708 -33.18 -8.12 -3.53
C ALA A 708 -33.29 -7.78 -5.02
N ALA A 709 -33.92 -6.65 -5.38
CA ALA A 709 -34.00 -6.19 -6.77
C ALA A 709 -32.64 -5.80 -7.34
N VAL A 710 -31.77 -5.14 -6.56
CA VAL A 710 -30.41 -4.79 -6.99
C VAL A 710 -29.54 -6.04 -7.16
N LEU A 711 -29.63 -7.00 -6.23
CA LEU A 711 -28.78 -8.20 -6.22
C LEU A 711 -29.18 -9.27 -7.25
N ARG A 712 -30.40 -9.23 -7.77
CA ARG A 712 -30.94 -10.27 -8.65
C ARG A 712 -30.51 -10.02 -10.09
N ARG A 713 -29.38 -10.62 -10.49
CA ARG A 713 -28.86 -10.61 -11.87
C ARG A 713 -29.52 -11.66 -12.76
N ASP A 714 -29.64 -12.89 -12.23
CA ASP A 714 -30.34 -14.04 -12.84
C ASP A 714 -31.17 -14.79 -11.79
N GLU A 715 -32.10 -15.67 -12.21
CA GLU A 715 -32.93 -16.49 -11.30
C GLU A 715 -32.11 -17.40 -10.36
N ALA A 716 -30.87 -17.74 -10.75
CA ALA A 716 -29.96 -18.59 -9.98
C ALA A 716 -29.13 -17.84 -8.91
N SER A 717 -29.34 -16.52 -8.74
CA SER A 717 -28.55 -15.71 -7.80
C SER A 717 -28.85 -16.09 -6.34
N ASP A 718 -27.82 -16.46 -5.57
CA ASP A 718 -27.94 -16.70 -4.12
C ASP A 718 -27.93 -15.36 -3.35
N LEU A 719 -29.12 -14.79 -3.19
CA LEU A 719 -29.32 -13.49 -2.54
C LEU A 719 -28.84 -13.46 -1.09
N GLU A 720 -28.94 -14.58 -0.36
CA GLU A 720 -28.51 -14.64 1.04
C GLU A 720 -26.99 -14.62 1.13
N LYS A 721 -26.30 -15.36 0.26
CA LYS A 721 -24.84 -15.33 0.14
C LYS A 721 -24.35 -13.93 -0.23
N LEU A 722 -24.92 -13.31 -1.26
CA LEU A 722 -24.54 -11.97 -1.73
C LEU A 722 -24.77 -10.90 -0.65
N THR A 723 -25.92 -10.93 0.02
CA THR A 723 -26.21 -10.02 1.14
C THR A 723 -25.21 -10.21 2.27
N GLY A 724 -24.90 -11.46 2.63
CA GLY A 724 -23.88 -11.76 3.64
C GLY A 724 -22.50 -11.22 3.28
N THR A 725 -22.10 -11.32 2.00
CA THR A 725 -20.83 -10.75 1.51
C THR A 725 -20.80 -9.24 1.66
N LEU A 726 -21.85 -8.52 1.26
CA LEU A 726 -21.91 -7.05 1.39
C LEU A 726 -21.98 -6.56 2.85
N LEU A 727 -22.61 -7.33 3.73
CA LEU A 727 -22.61 -7.04 5.18
C LEU A 727 -21.22 -7.24 5.77
N ARG A 728 -20.56 -8.38 5.52
CA ARG A 728 -19.22 -8.68 6.05
C ARG A 728 -18.12 -7.79 5.48
N SER A 729 -18.32 -7.24 4.29
CA SER A 729 -17.40 -6.23 3.72
C SER A 729 -17.56 -4.86 4.41
N SER A 730 -18.63 -4.65 5.18
CA SER A 730 -19.09 -3.37 5.72
C SER A 730 -19.48 -2.34 4.66
N PHE A 731 -19.76 -2.80 3.44
CA PHE A 731 -20.43 -1.96 2.43
C PHE A 731 -21.86 -1.65 2.86
N LEU A 732 -22.59 -2.67 3.34
CA LEU A 732 -23.93 -2.54 3.91
C LEU A 732 -23.89 -2.62 5.43
N GLY A 733 -24.66 -1.74 6.06
CA GLY A 733 -25.04 -1.81 7.46
C GLY A 733 -26.46 -2.33 7.60
N LEU A 734 -26.74 -2.98 8.73
CA LEU A 734 -28.06 -3.54 9.03
C LEU A 734 -28.73 -2.71 10.13
N GLU A 735 -30.01 -2.35 9.94
CA GLU A 735 -30.78 -1.66 10.98
C GLU A 735 -31.03 -2.60 12.17
N VAL A 736 -30.56 -2.22 13.35
CA VAL A 736 -30.73 -3.00 14.59
C VAL A 736 -31.46 -2.26 15.71
N GLY A 737 -31.70 -0.98 15.52
CA GLY A 737 -32.57 -0.14 16.33
C GLY A 737 -33.17 0.97 15.45
N ASP A 738 -34.05 1.78 16.00
CA ASP A 738 -34.71 2.85 15.24
C ASP A 738 -33.69 3.80 14.60
N ASP A 739 -33.52 3.69 13.27
CA ASP A 739 -32.53 4.44 12.49
C ASP A 739 -31.06 4.23 12.93
N ILE A 740 -30.79 3.14 13.65
CA ILE A 740 -29.46 2.73 14.09
C ILE A 740 -28.98 1.58 13.20
N TYR A 741 -27.92 1.85 12.44
CA TYR A 741 -27.32 0.91 11.50
C TYR A 741 -25.96 0.47 12.00
N GLU A 742 -25.77 -0.86 12.08
CA GLU A 742 -24.51 -1.45 12.51
C GLU A 742 -23.74 -1.99 11.31
N TYR A 743 -22.46 -1.63 11.25
CA TYR A 743 -21.51 -2.08 10.24
C TYR A 743 -20.49 -3.01 10.91
N PHE A 744 -20.40 -4.24 10.44
CA PHE A 744 -19.56 -5.27 11.03
C PHE A 744 -18.83 -6.06 9.94
N SER A 745 -17.87 -6.91 10.34
CA SER A 745 -17.03 -7.64 9.39
C SER A 745 -16.75 -9.09 9.75
N ASP A 746 -17.38 -9.60 10.82
CA ASP A 746 -17.16 -10.95 11.31
C ASP A 746 -18.48 -11.74 11.38
N GLU A 747 -18.39 -13.05 11.18
CA GLU A 747 -19.56 -13.94 11.13
C GLU A 747 -20.34 -13.95 12.46
N THR A 748 -19.66 -13.80 13.60
CA THR A 748 -20.31 -13.78 14.92
C THR A 748 -21.18 -12.53 15.08
N SER A 749 -20.65 -11.37 14.70
CA SER A 749 -21.38 -10.11 14.64
C SER A 749 -22.54 -10.18 13.65
N GLU A 750 -22.35 -10.79 12.48
CA GLU A 750 -23.44 -10.98 11.51
C GLU A 750 -24.61 -11.75 12.12
N LYS A 751 -24.34 -12.89 12.78
CA LYS A 751 -25.38 -13.68 13.45
C LYS A 751 -26.13 -12.88 14.51
N LYS A 752 -25.41 -12.11 15.34
CA LYS A 752 -25.99 -11.24 16.37
C LYS A 752 -26.89 -10.16 15.76
N HIS A 753 -26.39 -9.38 14.81
CA HIS A 753 -27.13 -8.25 14.25
C HIS A 753 -28.30 -8.71 13.38
N ARG A 754 -28.20 -9.84 12.67
CA ARG A 754 -29.35 -10.47 11.99
C ARG A 754 -30.45 -10.84 12.97
N ALA A 755 -30.10 -11.35 14.16
CA ALA A 755 -31.10 -11.67 15.18
C ALA A 755 -31.80 -10.40 15.72
N LEU A 756 -31.06 -9.31 15.92
CA LEU A 756 -31.61 -8.02 16.34
C LEU A 756 -32.54 -7.42 15.28
N ALA A 757 -32.09 -7.37 14.02
CA ALA A 757 -32.89 -6.86 12.91
C ALA A 757 -34.18 -7.65 12.70
N ARG A 758 -34.15 -8.98 12.88
CA ARG A 758 -35.35 -9.83 12.84
C ARG A 758 -36.36 -9.46 13.95
N ARG A 759 -35.88 -9.19 15.17
CA ARG A 759 -36.77 -8.74 16.27
C ARG A 759 -37.37 -7.38 15.98
N LEU A 760 -36.54 -6.41 15.57
CA LEU A 760 -37.00 -5.06 15.22
C LEU A 760 -38.03 -5.08 14.09
N SER A 761 -37.79 -5.88 13.05
CA SER A 761 -38.72 -6.05 11.92
C SER A 761 -40.05 -6.65 12.37
N ALA A 762 -40.03 -7.64 13.27
CA ALA A 762 -41.24 -8.23 13.84
C ALA A 762 -42.01 -7.24 14.73
N GLU A 763 -41.31 -6.42 15.52
CA GLU A 763 -41.91 -5.39 16.38
C GLU A 763 -42.55 -4.25 15.58
N ARG A 764 -41.89 -3.79 14.51
CA ARG A 764 -42.40 -2.71 13.65
C ARG A 764 -43.43 -3.15 12.61
N GLY A 765 -43.48 -4.44 12.28
CA GLY A 765 -44.28 -4.95 11.16
C GLY A 765 -43.79 -4.48 9.79
N SER A 766 -42.53 -4.05 9.68
CA SER A 766 -41.88 -3.58 8.44
C SER A 766 -40.68 -4.46 8.10
N PRO A 767 -40.31 -4.64 6.81
CA PRO A 767 -39.13 -5.41 6.44
C PRO A 767 -37.86 -4.77 7.01
N ALA A 768 -36.82 -5.59 7.17
CA ALA A 768 -35.49 -5.11 7.55
C ALA A 768 -34.97 -4.08 6.53
N ARG A 769 -34.26 -3.06 7.04
CA ARG A 769 -33.62 -2.04 6.22
C ARG A 769 -32.10 -2.18 6.27
N TYR A 770 -31.48 -1.82 5.16
CA TYR A 770 -30.04 -1.83 4.94
C TYR A 770 -29.60 -0.43 4.56
N ARG A 771 -28.36 -0.06 4.89
CA ARG A 771 -27.80 1.24 4.52
C ARG A 771 -26.39 1.11 3.99
N ILE A 772 -26.13 1.70 2.84
CA ILE A 772 -24.80 1.79 2.24
C ILE A 772 -23.94 2.72 3.10
N HIS A 773 -22.74 2.30 3.45
CA HIS A 773 -21.84 3.09 4.28
C HIS A 773 -21.47 4.43 3.60
N PRO A 774 -21.47 5.57 4.33
CA PRO A 774 -21.17 6.90 3.78
C PRO A 774 -19.89 7.00 2.96
N ALA A 775 -18.87 6.21 3.32
CA ALA A 775 -17.58 6.14 2.64
C ALA A 775 -17.67 5.82 1.13
N PHE A 776 -18.65 5.04 0.68
CA PHE A 776 -18.72 4.58 -0.72
C PHE A 776 -19.64 5.42 -1.60
N ARG A 777 -20.43 6.31 -0.99
CA ARG A 777 -21.53 6.98 -1.67
C ARG A 777 -21.09 8.02 -2.71
N PRO A 778 -20.10 8.89 -2.45
CA PRO A 778 -19.67 9.88 -3.44
C PRO A 778 -19.17 9.27 -4.76
N PHE A 779 -18.39 8.19 -4.71
CA PHE A 779 -17.87 7.54 -5.91
C PHE A 779 -18.96 6.80 -6.71
N LEU A 780 -19.95 6.25 -6.02
CA LEU A 780 -21.12 5.58 -6.62
C LEU A 780 -22.25 6.55 -6.97
N GLU A 781 -22.05 7.86 -6.82
CA GLU A 781 -23.08 8.89 -7.06
C GLU A 781 -24.39 8.67 -6.27
N ILE A 782 -24.27 8.13 -5.05
CA ILE A 782 -25.39 7.88 -4.14
C ILE A 782 -25.60 9.12 -3.25
N ALA A 783 -26.84 9.58 -3.15
CA ALA A 783 -27.19 10.72 -2.29
C ALA A 783 -27.22 10.32 -0.80
N ASP A 784 -26.79 11.23 0.08
CA ASP A 784 -26.86 11.04 1.53
C ASP A 784 -28.27 11.36 2.05
N ASP A 785 -29.02 10.33 2.45
CA ASP A 785 -30.38 10.44 2.99
C ASP A 785 -30.43 10.54 4.53
N ASP A 786 -29.27 10.41 5.19
CA ASP A 786 -29.06 10.39 6.63
C ASP A 786 -28.24 11.60 7.12
N LEU A 787 -28.04 12.60 6.25
CA LEU A 787 -27.37 13.85 6.59
C LEU A 787 -28.32 14.80 7.34
N ALA A 788 -28.63 14.51 8.60
CA ALA A 788 -29.46 15.37 9.44
C ALA A 788 -28.61 16.33 10.29
N ALA A 789 -29.04 17.59 10.35
CA ALA A 789 -28.40 18.70 11.09
C ALA A 789 -28.53 18.63 12.64
N GLU A 790 -28.99 17.52 13.22
CA GLU A 790 -29.39 17.44 14.64
C GLU A 790 -28.85 16.20 15.40
N ALA A 791 -27.60 15.79 15.16
CA ALA A 791 -26.91 14.81 16.01
C ALA A 791 -25.85 15.46 16.91
N VAL A 792 -26.22 16.54 17.61
CA VAL A 792 -25.48 17.06 18.77
C VAL A 792 -26.43 17.01 19.96
N GLY A 793 -26.32 15.95 20.76
CA GLY A 793 -27.09 15.76 21.97
C GLY A 793 -26.72 14.45 22.65
N GLU A 794 -25.85 14.53 23.64
CA GLU A 794 -25.48 13.43 24.54
C GLU A 794 -26.71 12.60 24.96
N LYS A 795 -26.66 11.28 24.72
CA LYS A 795 -27.34 10.33 25.60
C LYS A 795 -26.26 9.62 26.42
N LEU A 796 -25.81 10.31 27.47
CA LEU A 796 -25.22 9.64 28.63
C LEU A 796 -26.31 8.75 29.26
N PRO A 797 -26.01 7.49 29.62
CA PRO A 797 -26.96 6.65 30.33
C PRO A 797 -27.22 7.25 31.71
N LEU A 798 -28.48 7.56 31.99
CA LEU A 798 -28.97 7.97 33.31
C LEU A 798 -28.60 6.89 34.34
N VAL A 799 -27.71 7.24 35.26
CA VAL A 799 -27.51 6.51 36.50
C VAL A 799 -28.79 6.65 37.31
N SER A 800 -29.45 5.52 37.56
CA SER A 800 -30.61 5.44 38.44
C SER A 800 -30.23 5.90 39.84
N GLU A 801 -30.82 7.02 40.27
CA GLU A 801 -30.86 7.40 41.68
C GLU A 801 -31.56 6.29 42.47
N VAL A 802 -30.89 5.81 43.50
CA VAL A 802 -31.46 4.97 44.55
C VAL A 802 -32.34 5.87 45.42
N PRO A 803 -33.64 5.60 45.63
CA PRO A 803 -34.42 6.30 46.63
C PRO A 803 -34.04 5.76 48.01
N GLY A 804 -33.72 6.66 48.93
CA GLY A 804 -33.35 6.31 50.29
C GLY A 804 -34.49 5.67 51.09
N SER A 805 -34.12 4.63 51.84
CA SER A 805 -34.53 4.37 53.23
C SER A 805 -33.48 3.50 53.89
#